data_AF-A0A935CPV1-F1
#
_entry.id   AF-A0A935CPV1-F1
#
_cell.length_a   1.000
_cell.length_b   1.000
_cell.length_c   1.000
_cell.angle_alpha   90.00
_cell.angle_beta   90.00
_cell.angle_gamma   90.00
#
_symmetry.space_group_name_H-M   'P 1'
#
loop_
_entity.id
_entity.type
_entity.pdbx_description
1 polymer ?
#
loop_
_entity_poly.entity_id
_entity_poly.type
_entity_poly.pdbx_seq_one_letter_code
_entity_poly.pdbx_strand_id
1 'polypeptide(L)'
;MNQLSAAALSDRIADLSGVRPVVIGGSSVTLTTRYTLASRIRDAEAYLLQAYQQMGLPASYASWTYSSYSGRNVIADIRGVTHPERLWLVGGHFDSISEIPYTTAPGADDNGSGTASTLVLANLLRGQQFSDTIRFVHFSGEEQGHWGSQVYAAALRNAGSQVMGYIDLDMIGYDGNDDRVIELHSGAGSSSIGLANAFISANSRYGQGLTVELKTSSASRFSDHASFWDKGYAAYLAIENFFDDSRPRDRNPWYHNSGDTLSRVDLDYVLRYARTTLASLAELAGIVSGPTPTPTATRTSTPTATNTPTRTSTPTATHTPTRTSTPTPTATRTSTPTATPIPGGCTNLLVNGDFEGSSGWAFGSTARPAGYVTSPVHSGARALRLGIAPGTANATAHSSAYQTVVIPAWPTGVFLHFWQRPGGGEAADYREVLLLNTSYGLVATIERSSAVGNDQWQEKTFDLTAYRNRTLVLYFNVYNNGSGNLTRNYLDDAALFACVPTPTPTLTPTATATPTATPTPTPSPTPTDIPTPTETPTPMPTETPVDTPTPTGTPTPDDASPTPTETPTPDDGTPTPTDTPTPDDGTPTPTPTPGDASPTPTVTPTPGEATPTPTPTDTPTPGEATPTPTETPPTLPPRQFLPLIVWQMAA
;
A
#
# COMPACT_ATOMS: atom_id res chain seq x y z
N MET A 1 -16.01 -28.97 8.11
CA MET A 1 -14.56 -29.18 8.31
C MET A 1 -13.97 -30.27 7.43
N ASN A 2 -14.38 -31.55 7.49
CA ASN A 2 -13.69 -32.65 6.77
C ASN A 2 -13.64 -32.52 5.23
N GLN A 3 -14.50 -31.70 4.61
CA GLN A 3 -14.45 -31.36 3.18
C GLN A 3 -13.38 -30.30 2.83
N LEU A 4 -12.80 -29.64 3.84
CA LEU A 4 -11.68 -28.69 3.70
C LEU A 4 -10.37 -29.48 3.76
N SER A 5 -9.53 -29.33 2.74
CA SER A 5 -8.26 -30.05 2.56
C SER A 5 -7.13 -29.10 2.15
N ALA A 6 -5.89 -29.48 2.49
CA ALA A 6 -4.67 -28.80 2.05
C ALA A 6 -4.59 -28.66 0.52
N ALA A 7 -5.05 -29.67 -0.24
CA ALA A 7 -5.07 -29.64 -1.70
C ALA A 7 -5.97 -28.51 -2.25
N ALA A 8 -7.19 -28.36 -1.72
CA ALA A 8 -8.12 -27.31 -2.16
C ALA A 8 -7.62 -25.88 -1.85
N LEU A 9 -6.82 -25.73 -0.79
CA LEU A 9 -6.11 -24.49 -0.46
C LEU A 9 -4.93 -24.27 -1.41
N SER A 10 -4.08 -25.29 -1.57
CA SER A 10 -2.92 -25.28 -2.48
C SER A 10 -3.30 -24.94 -3.92
N ASP A 11 -4.39 -25.51 -4.44
CA ASP A 11 -4.95 -25.16 -5.75
C ASP A 11 -5.23 -23.64 -5.88
N ARG A 12 -5.81 -23.04 -4.84
CA ARG A 12 -6.19 -21.62 -4.84
C ARG A 12 -5.01 -20.69 -4.60
N ILE A 13 -4.04 -21.10 -3.80
CA ILE A 13 -2.78 -20.36 -3.64
C ILE A 13 -1.96 -20.45 -4.94
N ALA A 14 -1.94 -21.61 -5.63
CA ALA A 14 -1.30 -21.78 -6.94
C ALA A 14 -1.92 -20.88 -8.03
N ASP A 15 -3.24 -20.77 -8.03
CA ASP A 15 -4.01 -19.86 -8.90
C ASP A 15 -3.62 -18.38 -8.63
N LEU A 16 -3.58 -17.97 -7.35
CA LEU A 16 -3.34 -16.58 -6.91
C LEU A 16 -1.88 -16.14 -7.06
N SER A 17 -0.93 -17.04 -6.86
CA SER A 17 0.51 -16.77 -6.91
C SER A 17 1.16 -17.06 -8.27
N GLY A 18 0.36 -17.28 -9.30
CA GLY A 18 0.84 -17.42 -10.68
C GLY A 18 1.68 -18.68 -10.94
N VAL A 19 1.65 -19.67 -10.04
CA VAL A 19 2.30 -20.99 -10.24
C VAL A 19 1.75 -21.70 -11.48
N ARG A 20 0.49 -21.42 -11.82
CA ARG A 20 -0.17 -21.84 -13.07
C ARG A 20 -1.06 -20.72 -13.60
N PRO A 21 -1.40 -20.71 -14.91
CA PRO A 21 -2.41 -19.81 -15.43
C PRO A 21 -3.82 -20.20 -14.97
N VAL A 22 -4.63 -19.20 -14.69
CA VAL A 22 -6.08 -19.30 -14.47
C VAL A 22 -6.85 -18.97 -15.76
N VAL A 23 -8.12 -19.35 -15.84
CA VAL A 23 -9.01 -18.95 -16.95
C VAL A 23 -9.94 -17.84 -16.48
N ILE A 24 -9.87 -16.67 -17.12
CA ILE A 24 -10.70 -15.49 -16.84
C ILE A 24 -11.42 -15.10 -18.13
N GLY A 25 -12.76 -15.14 -18.13
CA GLY A 25 -13.56 -14.79 -19.32
C GLY A 25 -13.25 -15.67 -20.55
N GLY A 26 -12.76 -16.90 -20.34
CA GLY A 26 -12.29 -17.80 -21.40
C GLY A 26 -10.83 -17.60 -21.83
N SER A 27 -10.15 -16.55 -21.37
CA SER A 27 -8.72 -16.29 -21.64
C SER A 27 -7.82 -16.89 -20.57
N SER A 28 -6.68 -17.45 -20.97
CA SER A 28 -5.65 -17.97 -20.05
C SER A 28 -4.73 -16.84 -19.58
N VAL A 29 -4.61 -16.65 -18.27
CA VAL A 29 -3.86 -15.54 -17.65
C VAL A 29 -3.08 -16.05 -16.44
N THR A 30 -1.80 -15.71 -16.30
CA THR A 30 -1.01 -15.97 -15.09
C THR A 30 -0.97 -14.72 -14.22
N LEU A 31 -1.34 -14.85 -12.94
CA LEU A 31 -1.27 -13.78 -11.94
C LEU A 31 0.17 -13.63 -11.42
N THR A 32 1.07 -13.05 -12.22
CA THR A 32 2.50 -12.86 -11.84
C THR A 32 2.69 -11.80 -10.75
N THR A 33 1.72 -10.91 -10.60
CA THR A 33 1.61 -9.92 -9.52
C THR A 33 0.15 -9.56 -9.31
N ARG A 34 -0.25 -9.38 -8.06
CA ARG A 34 -1.55 -8.81 -7.68
C ARG A 34 -1.41 -7.38 -7.14
N TYR A 35 -0.28 -6.70 -7.34
CA TYR A 35 -0.03 -5.35 -6.82
C TYR A 35 -1.07 -4.31 -7.31
N THR A 36 -1.68 -3.56 -6.39
CA THR A 36 -2.81 -2.63 -6.67
C THR A 36 -2.51 -1.54 -7.70
N LEU A 37 -1.27 -1.06 -7.81
CA LEU A 37 -0.89 -0.06 -8.82
C LEU A 37 -0.47 -0.69 -10.17
N ALA A 38 -0.31 -2.01 -10.24
CA ALA A 38 -0.09 -2.72 -11.50
C ALA A 38 -1.44 -2.99 -12.20
N SER A 39 -1.47 -2.92 -13.54
CA SER A 39 -2.69 -3.25 -14.31
C SER A 39 -3.20 -4.68 -14.07
N ARG A 40 -2.31 -5.58 -13.63
CA ARG A 40 -2.60 -6.98 -13.28
C ARG A 40 -3.54 -7.16 -12.07
N ILE A 41 -3.72 -6.15 -11.21
CA ILE A 41 -4.77 -6.19 -10.17
C ILE A 41 -6.14 -6.53 -10.77
N ARG A 42 -6.43 -6.06 -11.99
CA ARG A 42 -7.71 -6.28 -12.68
C ARG A 42 -7.93 -7.73 -13.11
N ASP A 43 -6.85 -8.49 -13.32
CA ASP A 43 -6.92 -9.93 -13.59
C ASP A 43 -7.27 -10.69 -12.30
N ALA A 44 -6.64 -10.34 -11.17
CA ALA A 44 -6.95 -10.92 -9.86
C ALA A 44 -8.39 -10.59 -9.40
N GLU A 45 -8.81 -9.33 -9.54
CA GLU A 45 -10.20 -8.88 -9.31
C GLU A 45 -11.21 -9.72 -10.11
N ALA A 46 -10.94 -9.96 -11.40
CA ALA A 46 -11.82 -10.71 -12.29
C ALA A 46 -11.83 -12.22 -11.97
N TYR A 47 -10.68 -12.79 -11.62
CA TYR A 47 -10.58 -14.17 -11.13
C TYR A 47 -11.43 -14.40 -9.87
N LEU A 48 -11.31 -13.52 -8.87
CA LEU A 48 -12.09 -13.60 -7.62
C LEU A 48 -13.60 -13.46 -7.88
N LEU A 49 -14.01 -12.46 -8.67
CA LEU A 49 -15.42 -12.26 -9.00
C LEU A 49 -15.99 -13.48 -9.75
N GLN A 50 -15.26 -14.01 -10.74
CA GLN A 50 -15.67 -15.17 -11.51
C GLN A 50 -15.75 -16.44 -10.65
N ALA A 51 -14.84 -16.62 -9.68
CA ALA A 51 -14.87 -17.76 -8.76
C ALA A 51 -16.17 -17.78 -7.94
N TYR A 52 -16.61 -16.65 -7.39
CA TYR A 52 -17.89 -16.56 -6.67
C TYR A 52 -19.11 -16.74 -7.59
N GLN A 53 -19.06 -16.20 -8.81
CA GLN A 53 -20.14 -16.41 -9.79
C GLN A 53 -20.27 -17.89 -10.20
N GLN A 54 -19.14 -18.61 -10.33
CA GLN A 54 -19.12 -20.06 -10.56
C GLN A 54 -19.63 -20.88 -9.35
N MET A 55 -19.50 -20.35 -8.14
CA MET A 55 -20.15 -20.92 -6.94
C MET A 55 -21.66 -20.67 -6.90
N GLY A 56 -22.19 -19.78 -7.75
CA GLY A 56 -23.59 -19.35 -7.74
C GLY A 56 -23.91 -18.26 -6.72
N LEU A 57 -22.89 -17.61 -6.13
CA LEU A 57 -23.06 -16.57 -5.11
C LEU A 57 -23.24 -15.18 -5.75
N PRO A 58 -24.16 -14.34 -5.25
CA PRO A 58 -24.20 -12.92 -5.60
C PRO A 58 -22.88 -12.24 -5.24
N ALA A 59 -22.18 -11.73 -6.24
CA ALA A 59 -20.85 -11.13 -6.10
C ALA A 59 -20.71 -9.88 -6.96
N SER A 60 -19.94 -8.89 -6.46
CA SER A 60 -19.77 -7.58 -7.09
C SER A 60 -18.45 -6.92 -6.74
N TYR A 61 -18.07 -5.90 -7.51
CA TYR A 61 -17.00 -4.98 -7.14
C TYR A 61 -17.53 -3.89 -6.21
N ALA A 62 -16.85 -3.65 -5.10
CA ALA A 62 -16.98 -2.44 -4.30
C ALA A 62 -15.83 -1.48 -4.65
N SER A 63 -16.10 -0.58 -5.60
CA SER A 63 -15.16 0.45 -6.04
C SER A 63 -14.82 1.42 -4.90
N TRP A 64 -13.56 1.85 -4.83
CA TRP A 64 -13.09 2.85 -3.87
C TRP A 64 -12.21 3.89 -4.55
N THR A 65 -12.13 5.07 -3.93
CA THR A 65 -11.21 6.15 -4.30
C THR A 65 -10.52 6.63 -3.03
N TYR A 66 -9.18 6.59 -2.99
CA TYR A 66 -8.37 7.05 -1.87
C TYR A 66 -7.36 8.09 -2.37
N SER A 67 -7.52 9.33 -1.91
CA SER A 67 -6.84 10.49 -2.51
C SER A 67 -7.07 10.55 -4.03
N SER A 68 -6.03 10.36 -4.85
CA SER A 68 -6.11 10.33 -6.32
C SER A 68 -6.12 8.93 -6.93
N TYR A 69 -6.00 7.87 -6.12
CA TYR A 69 -6.01 6.48 -6.57
C TYR A 69 -7.41 5.89 -6.54
N SER A 70 -7.71 4.90 -7.39
CA SER A 70 -9.01 4.20 -7.40
C SER A 70 -8.87 2.72 -7.76
N GLY A 71 -9.39 1.86 -6.89
CA GLY A 71 -9.36 0.41 -7.02
C GLY A 71 -10.74 -0.21 -6.80
N ARG A 72 -10.77 -1.53 -6.66
CA ARG A 72 -12.01 -2.30 -6.47
C ARG A 72 -11.75 -3.46 -5.51
N ASN A 73 -12.47 -3.46 -4.39
CA ASN A 73 -12.58 -4.65 -3.56
C ASN A 73 -13.54 -5.63 -4.24
N VAL A 74 -13.40 -6.94 -3.99
CA VAL A 74 -14.36 -7.96 -4.43
C VAL A 74 -15.18 -8.43 -3.23
N ILE A 75 -16.50 -8.45 -3.35
CA ILE A 75 -17.40 -8.95 -2.29
C ILE A 75 -18.36 -10.01 -2.85
N ALA A 76 -18.74 -10.97 -2.00
CA ALA A 76 -19.78 -11.96 -2.28
C ALA A 76 -20.58 -12.33 -1.03
N ASP A 77 -21.88 -12.57 -1.17
CA ASP A 77 -22.79 -12.79 -0.03
C ASP A 77 -23.44 -14.19 -0.03
N ILE A 78 -23.47 -14.83 1.14
CA ILE A 78 -24.49 -15.83 1.49
C ILE A 78 -25.51 -15.12 2.38
N ARG A 79 -26.68 -14.81 1.82
CA ARG A 79 -27.73 -14.04 2.49
C ARG A 79 -28.38 -14.83 3.63
N GLY A 80 -28.49 -14.19 4.80
CA GLY A 80 -29.17 -14.75 5.97
C GLY A 80 -30.67 -14.96 5.76
N VAL A 81 -31.24 -15.95 6.42
CA VAL A 81 -32.67 -16.31 6.31
C VAL A 81 -33.55 -15.71 7.42
N THR A 82 -32.95 -15.14 8.48
CA THR A 82 -33.68 -14.56 9.62
C THR A 82 -33.36 -13.08 9.83
N HIS A 83 -32.07 -12.73 9.79
CA HIS A 83 -31.55 -11.37 9.97
C HIS A 83 -30.63 -10.99 8.79
N PRO A 84 -31.16 -10.92 7.55
CA PRO A 84 -30.37 -10.68 6.35
C PRO A 84 -29.62 -9.33 6.34
N GLU A 85 -30.03 -8.37 7.17
CA GLU A 85 -29.41 -7.07 7.39
C GLU A 85 -28.16 -7.11 8.29
N ARG A 86 -28.02 -8.15 9.12
CA ARG A 86 -26.84 -8.38 9.96
C ARG A 86 -25.74 -9.03 9.14
N LEU A 87 -24.54 -8.44 9.17
CA LEU A 87 -23.40 -8.84 8.35
C LEU A 87 -22.25 -9.39 9.20
N TRP A 88 -21.86 -10.64 8.96
CA TRP A 88 -20.56 -11.18 9.38
C TRP A 88 -19.62 -11.13 8.19
N LEU A 89 -18.51 -10.42 8.31
CA LEU A 89 -17.50 -10.33 7.26
C LEU A 89 -16.37 -11.31 7.54
N VAL A 90 -15.87 -11.96 6.50
CA VAL A 90 -14.62 -12.73 6.52
C VAL A 90 -13.82 -12.42 5.26
N GLY A 91 -12.51 -12.28 5.39
CA GLY A 91 -11.69 -11.83 4.27
C GLY A 91 -10.27 -11.47 4.65
N GLY A 92 -9.65 -10.68 3.79
CA GLY A 92 -8.33 -10.09 3.91
C GLY A 92 -8.07 -9.25 2.66
N HIS A 93 -6.82 -8.87 2.41
CA HIS A 93 -6.45 -8.31 1.11
C HIS A 93 -6.16 -9.41 0.09
N PHE A 94 -6.29 -9.05 -1.18
CA PHE A 94 -5.86 -9.90 -2.30
C PHE A 94 -4.77 -9.26 -3.14
N ASP A 95 -4.37 -8.01 -2.88
CA ASP A 95 -3.14 -7.48 -3.48
C ASP A 95 -1.87 -8.04 -2.80
N SER A 96 -0.72 -7.70 -3.37
CA SER A 96 0.59 -8.26 -3.00
C SER A 96 1.72 -7.34 -3.47
N ILE A 97 2.76 -7.15 -2.68
CA ILE A 97 3.97 -6.42 -3.03
C ILE A 97 5.17 -7.35 -3.17
N SER A 98 6.27 -6.78 -3.66
CA SER A 98 7.60 -7.37 -3.66
C SER A 98 8.63 -6.25 -3.83
N GLU A 99 9.90 -6.60 -3.96
CA GLU A 99 10.96 -5.69 -4.41
C GLU A 99 10.81 -5.25 -5.88
N ILE A 100 9.97 -5.94 -6.68
CA ILE A 100 9.69 -5.68 -8.10
C ILE A 100 8.18 -5.77 -8.42
N PRO A 101 7.31 -5.03 -7.70
CA PRO A 101 5.90 -5.38 -7.51
C PRO A 101 5.05 -5.20 -8.78
N TYR A 102 5.48 -4.35 -9.72
CA TYR A 102 4.82 -4.18 -11.02
C TYR A 102 4.97 -5.39 -11.97
N THR A 103 5.77 -6.40 -11.62
CA THR A 103 6.07 -7.55 -12.50
C THR A 103 5.90 -8.90 -11.81
N THR A 104 6.53 -9.07 -10.65
CA THR A 104 6.69 -10.37 -9.97
C THR A 104 6.47 -10.19 -8.47
N ALA A 105 5.24 -10.40 -8.02
CA ALA A 105 4.85 -10.44 -6.60
C ALA A 105 3.91 -11.64 -6.44
N PRO A 106 4.43 -12.85 -6.19
CA PRO A 106 3.60 -14.03 -6.18
C PRO A 106 2.70 -14.05 -4.94
N GLY A 107 3.16 -13.55 -3.79
CA GLY A 107 2.31 -13.28 -2.63
C GLY A 107 1.48 -14.51 -2.24
N ALA A 108 2.14 -15.65 -2.06
CA ALA A 108 1.49 -16.95 -1.89
C ALA A 108 1.02 -17.17 -0.46
N ASP A 109 1.86 -16.81 0.51
CA ASP A 109 1.41 -16.56 1.87
C ASP A 109 0.67 -15.21 1.94
N ASP A 110 1.27 -14.17 1.37
CA ASP A 110 0.99 -12.75 1.61
C ASP A 110 0.27 -12.05 0.42
N ASN A 111 -1.04 -11.85 0.44
CA ASN A 111 -2.06 -12.57 1.20
C ASN A 111 -2.79 -13.57 0.29
N GLY A 112 -2.00 -14.47 -0.31
CA GLY A 112 -2.52 -15.61 -1.06
C GLY A 112 -3.21 -16.62 -0.14
N SER A 113 -2.74 -16.78 1.10
CA SER A 113 -3.20 -17.79 2.05
C SER A 113 -4.59 -17.47 2.63
N GLY A 114 -4.83 -16.23 3.06
CA GLY A 114 -6.13 -15.74 3.54
C GLY A 114 -7.15 -15.59 2.40
N THR A 115 -6.74 -15.05 1.25
CA THR A 115 -7.59 -14.99 0.04
C THR A 115 -8.03 -16.39 -0.41
N ALA A 116 -7.11 -17.36 -0.50
CA ALA A 116 -7.43 -18.74 -0.87
C ALA A 116 -8.37 -19.40 0.14
N SER A 117 -8.11 -19.23 1.44
CA SER A 117 -8.95 -19.74 2.52
C SER A 117 -10.37 -19.20 2.42
N THR A 118 -10.53 -17.89 2.20
CA THR A 118 -11.83 -17.21 2.06
C THR A 118 -12.64 -17.78 0.88
N LEU A 119 -12.02 -18.03 -0.27
CA LEU A 119 -12.67 -18.70 -1.42
C LEU A 119 -13.11 -20.14 -1.09
N VAL A 120 -12.28 -20.91 -0.40
CA VAL A 120 -12.60 -22.30 -0.01
C VAL A 120 -13.72 -22.33 1.04
N LEU A 121 -13.73 -21.39 1.97
CA LEU A 121 -14.81 -21.22 2.96
C LEU A 121 -16.14 -20.91 2.28
N ALA A 122 -16.18 -19.92 1.37
CA ALA A 122 -17.39 -19.59 0.61
C ALA A 122 -17.92 -20.79 -0.17
N ASN A 123 -17.04 -21.55 -0.83
CA ASN A 123 -17.42 -22.76 -1.54
C ASN A 123 -18.07 -23.80 -0.62
N LEU A 124 -17.56 -23.99 0.61
CA LEU A 124 -18.14 -24.94 1.58
C LEU A 124 -19.45 -24.43 2.21
N LEU A 125 -19.58 -23.13 2.42
CA LEU A 125 -20.73 -22.52 3.10
C LEU A 125 -21.94 -22.33 2.17
N ARG A 126 -21.75 -22.20 0.84
CA ARG A 126 -22.82 -21.85 -0.14
C ARG A 126 -24.06 -22.75 -0.17
N GLY A 127 -23.95 -23.99 0.32
CA GLY A 127 -25.05 -24.96 0.40
C GLY A 127 -25.78 -25.01 1.75
N GLN A 128 -25.42 -24.11 2.68
CA GLN A 128 -25.97 -24.03 4.03
C GLN A 128 -26.86 -22.79 4.19
N GLN A 129 -27.67 -22.75 5.26
CA GLN A 129 -28.47 -21.58 5.64
C GLN A 129 -27.99 -21.03 6.98
N PHE A 130 -28.07 -19.72 7.15
CA PHE A 130 -27.59 -18.99 8.32
C PHE A 130 -28.65 -17.98 8.76
N SER A 131 -28.73 -17.67 10.06
CA SER A 131 -29.56 -16.57 10.57
C SER A 131 -29.19 -15.27 9.88
N ASP A 132 -27.90 -14.94 9.94
CA ASP A 132 -27.32 -13.66 9.52
C ASP A 132 -26.67 -13.80 8.12
N THR A 133 -26.42 -12.69 7.43
CA THR A 133 -25.69 -12.71 6.16
C THR A 133 -24.19 -12.86 6.42
N ILE A 134 -23.57 -13.82 5.73
CA ILE A 134 -22.10 -13.91 5.63
C ILE A 134 -21.66 -13.18 4.37
N ARG A 135 -20.74 -12.23 4.50
CA ARG A 135 -20.06 -11.56 3.39
C ARG A 135 -18.59 -11.97 3.34
N PHE A 136 -18.19 -12.54 2.23
CA PHE A 136 -16.79 -12.70 1.86
C PHE A 136 -16.29 -11.39 1.25
N VAL A 137 -15.13 -10.91 1.67
CA VAL A 137 -14.53 -9.66 1.17
C VAL A 137 -13.05 -9.87 0.84
N HIS A 138 -12.60 -9.26 -0.24
CA HIS A 138 -11.20 -9.19 -0.63
C HIS A 138 -10.86 -7.73 -0.93
N PHE A 139 -9.91 -7.17 -0.17
CA PHE A 139 -9.49 -5.78 -0.30
C PHE A 139 -8.33 -5.59 -1.27
N SER A 140 -8.30 -4.45 -1.96
CA SER A 140 -7.14 -4.01 -2.73
C SER A 140 -6.60 -2.69 -2.15
N GLY A 141 -5.29 -2.54 -2.08
CA GLY A 141 -4.61 -1.35 -1.58
C GLY A 141 -4.33 -1.43 -0.07
N GLU A 142 -4.35 -2.65 0.50
CA GLU A 142 -3.81 -2.90 1.84
C GLU A 142 -2.34 -2.46 1.85
N GLU A 143 -1.58 -2.96 0.87
CA GLU A 143 -0.14 -2.81 0.64
C GLU A 143 0.32 -1.36 0.34
N GLN A 144 -0.55 -0.37 0.53
CA GLN A 144 -0.25 1.07 0.49
C GLN A 144 -0.81 1.82 1.71
N GLY A 145 -1.30 1.09 2.73
CA GLY A 145 -1.96 1.58 3.93
C GLY A 145 -3.48 1.46 3.88
N HIS A 146 -4.03 0.26 3.69
CA HIS A 146 -5.45 -0.08 3.93
C HIS A 146 -6.47 0.70 3.08
N TRP A 147 -6.11 1.16 1.87
CA TRP A 147 -6.94 2.08 1.08
C TRP A 147 -8.34 1.49 0.77
N GLY A 148 -8.40 0.23 0.37
CA GLY A 148 -9.65 -0.46 0.05
C GLY A 148 -10.56 -0.66 1.26
N SER A 149 -10.01 -1.09 2.41
CA SER A 149 -10.80 -1.32 3.63
C SER A 149 -11.17 -0.02 4.34
N GLN A 150 -10.31 1.00 4.36
CA GLN A 150 -10.61 2.31 4.94
C GLN A 150 -11.86 2.93 4.30
N VAL A 151 -11.92 2.93 2.97
CA VAL A 151 -13.07 3.47 2.22
C VAL A 151 -14.30 2.59 2.40
N TYR A 152 -14.14 1.26 2.38
CA TYR A 152 -15.25 0.33 2.50
C TYR A 152 -15.89 0.30 3.90
N ALA A 153 -15.09 0.28 4.97
CA ALA A 153 -15.57 0.39 6.34
C ALA A 153 -16.23 1.76 6.58
N ALA A 154 -15.68 2.84 6.02
CA ALA A 154 -16.33 4.15 6.05
C ALA A 154 -17.68 4.17 5.32
N ALA A 155 -17.78 3.55 4.15
CA ALA A 155 -19.04 3.42 3.41
C ALA A 155 -20.08 2.60 4.19
N LEU A 156 -19.69 1.46 4.76
CA LEU A 156 -20.56 0.65 5.63
C LEU A 156 -21.09 1.46 6.82
N ARG A 157 -20.22 2.22 7.49
CA ARG A 157 -20.57 3.06 8.64
C ARG A 157 -21.50 4.20 8.27
N ASN A 158 -21.24 4.89 7.16
CA ASN A 158 -22.08 5.96 6.64
C ASN A 158 -23.47 5.47 6.20
N ALA A 159 -23.55 4.22 5.73
CA ALA A 159 -24.81 3.55 5.40
C ALA A 159 -25.54 2.95 6.63
N GLY A 160 -25.00 3.09 7.85
CA GLY A 160 -25.59 2.52 9.07
C GLY A 160 -25.58 0.98 9.13
N SER A 161 -24.67 0.33 8.40
CA SER A 161 -24.65 -1.12 8.21
C SER A 161 -24.42 -1.87 9.53
N GLN A 162 -25.22 -2.92 9.78
CA GLN A 162 -25.10 -3.77 10.97
C GLN A 162 -23.99 -4.83 10.79
N VAL A 163 -22.74 -4.39 10.77
CA VAL A 163 -21.58 -5.30 10.83
C VAL A 163 -21.46 -5.85 12.25
N MET A 164 -21.71 -7.14 12.40
CA MET A 164 -21.64 -7.87 13.68
C MET A 164 -20.19 -8.19 14.06
N GLY A 165 -19.35 -8.43 13.06
CA GLY A 165 -17.92 -8.65 13.21
C GLY A 165 -17.22 -8.83 11.87
N TYR A 166 -15.91 -8.53 11.84
CA TYR A 166 -15.01 -8.84 10.74
C TYR A 166 -13.91 -9.82 11.20
N ILE A 167 -13.73 -10.91 10.47
CA ILE A 167 -12.61 -11.83 10.63
C ILE A 167 -11.62 -11.57 9.49
N ASP A 168 -10.49 -10.97 9.85
CA ASP A 168 -9.39 -10.62 8.95
C ASP A 168 -8.38 -11.79 8.98
N LEU A 169 -8.09 -12.35 7.80
CA LEU A 169 -7.17 -13.47 7.58
C LEU A 169 -6.03 -12.96 6.73
N ASP A 170 -4.84 -12.85 7.32
CA ASP A 170 -3.68 -12.26 6.64
C ASP A 170 -2.39 -12.88 7.17
N MET A 171 -1.50 -13.24 6.25
CA MET A 171 -0.34 -14.13 6.46
C MET A 171 -0.64 -15.30 7.42
N ILE A 172 -1.32 -16.34 6.91
CA ILE A 172 -1.71 -17.53 7.70
C ILE A 172 -1.00 -18.79 7.22
N GLY A 173 0.17 -18.62 6.60
CA GLY A 173 0.84 -19.65 5.80
C GLY A 173 2.27 -20.01 6.20
N TYR A 174 2.95 -19.30 7.09
CA TYR A 174 4.30 -19.68 7.55
C TYR A 174 4.31 -20.16 9.01
N ASP A 175 4.76 -21.40 9.19
CA ASP A 175 5.14 -22.01 10.47
C ASP A 175 6.54 -22.62 10.26
N GLY A 176 7.57 -21.84 10.57
CA GLY A 176 8.97 -22.17 10.32
C GLY A 176 9.63 -22.96 11.45
N ASN A 177 8.89 -23.30 12.51
CA ASN A 177 9.40 -24.01 13.67
C ASN A 177 8.55 -25.23 14.12
N ASP A 178 7.43 -25.52 13.43
CA ASP A 178 6.44 -26.58 13.68
C ASP A 178 5.62 -26.43 14.99
N ASP A 179 5.67 -25.29 15.69
CA ASP A 179 5.01 -25.07 16.99
C ASP A 179 3.55 -24.57 16.93
N ARG A 180 3.10 -24.16 15.73
CA ARG A 180 1.74 -23.71 15.40
C ARG A 180 1.26 -22.52 16.23
N VAL A 181 2.16 -21.65 16.68
CA VAL A 181 1.80 -20.39 17.35
C VAL A 181 1.12 -19.45 16.36
N ILE A 182 -0.01 -18.88 16.77
CA ILE A 182 -0.73 -17.88 15.98
C ILE A 182 -0.98 -16.62 16.81
N GLU A 183 -1.09 -15.47 16.15
CA GLU A 183 -1.52 -14.23 16.80
C GLU A 183 -2.97 -13.89 16.43
N LEU A 184 -3.79 -13.58 17.43
CA LEU A 184 -5.10 -12.94 17.25
C LEU A 184 -5.04 -11.50 17.77
N HIS A 185 -4.92 -10.51 16.89
CA HIS A 185 -4.98 -9.10 17.28
C HIS A 185 -6.44 -8.64 17.35
N SER A 186 -7.02 -8.62 18.55
CA SER A 186 -8.41 -8.20 18.79
C SER A 186 -8.56 -6.76 19.29
N GLY A 187 -7.46 -6.12 19.68
CA GLY A 187 -7.53 -4.87 20.44
C GLY A 187 -8.12 -5.09 21.84
N ALA A 188 -8.33 -3.98 22.57
CA ALA A 188 -8.93 -3.99 23.91
C ALA A 188 -10.48 -3.96 23.92
N GLY A 189 -11.13 -3.95 22.75
CA GLY A 189 -12.59 -3.85 22.65
C GLY A 189 -13.29 -5.16 22.98
N SER A 190 -14.23 -5.16 23.93
CA SER A 190 -14.90 -6.37 24.42
C SER A 190 -15.60 -7.19 23.32
N SER A 191 -16.22 -6.55 22.33
CA SER A 191 -16.84 -7.23 21.18
C SER A 191 -15.81 -7.94 20.28
N SER A 192 -14.67 -7.29 20.01
CA SER A 192 -13.57 -7.88 19.25
C SER A 192 -12.88 -9.02 20.01
N ILE A 193 -12.70 -8.87 21.32
CA ILE A 193 -12.23 -9.93 22.21
C ILE A 193 -13.21 -11.12 22.22
N GLY A 194 -14.52 -10.86 22.23
CA GLY A 194 -15.54 -11.91 22.08
C GLY A 194 -15.45 -12.66 20.75
N LEU A 195 -15.21 -11.92 19.66
CA LEU A 195 -15.04 -12.46 18.31
C LEU A 195 -13.79 -13.36 18.22
N ALA A 196 -12.66 -12.93 18.78
CA ALA A 196 -11.43 -13.74 18.85
C ALA A 196 -11.59 -14.98 19.78
N ASN A 197 -12.32 -14.84 20.90
CA ASN A 197 -12.64 -15.96 21.78
C ASN A 197 -13.53 -17.02 21.11
N ALA A 198 -14.36 -16.65 20.12
CA ALA A 198 -15.09 -17.63 19.31
C ALA A 198 -14.16 -18.48 18.43
N PHE A 199 -13.11 -17.88 17.85
CA PHE A 199 -12.04 -18.62 17.14
C PHE A 199 -11.29 -19.55 18.10
N ILE A 200 -10.84 -19.05 19.25
CA ILE A 200 -10.15 -19.86 20.28
C ILE A 200 -11.01 -21.05 20.74
N SER A 201 -12.31 -20.81 20.94
CA SER A 201 -13.29 -21.84 21.29
C SER A 201 -13.44 -22.90 20.20
N ALA A 202 -13.47 -22.51 18.93
CA ALA A 202 -13.55 -23.42 17.80
C ALA A 202 -12.25 -24.25 17.62
N ASN A 203 -11.07 -23.62 17.75
CA ASN A 203 -9.77 -24.28 17.69
C ASN A 203 -9.69 -25.43 18.72
N SER A 204 -10.06 -25.11 19.96
CA SER A 204 -10.11 -26.09 21.05
C SER A 204 -11.17 -27.18 20.82
N ARG A 205 -12.43 -26.80 20.56
CA ARG A 205 -13.57 -27.73 20.40
C ARG A 205 -13.36 -28.73 19.26
N TYR A 206 -12.77 -28.29 18.16
CA TYR A 206 -12.55 -29.11 16.98
C TYR A 206 -11.10 -29.60 16.84
N GLY A 207 -10.27 -29.46 17.87
CA GLY A 207 -8.93 -30.03 17.94
C GLY A 207 -7.98 -29.55 16.83
N GLN A 208 -8.08 -28.29 16.40
CA GLN A 208 -7.22 -27.77 15.33
C GLN A 208 -5.78 -27.51 15.80
N GLY A 209 -5.53 -27.46 17.11
CA GLY A 209 -4.18 -27.55 17.68
C GLY A 209 -3.27 -26.36 17.37
N LEU A 210 -3.86 -25.19 17.06
CA LEU A 210 -3.13 -23.93 16.98
C LEU A 210 -2.88 -23.39 18.39
N THR A 211 -1.70 -22.83 18.65
CA THR A 211 -1.34 -22.28 19.95
C THR A 211 -1.55 -20.76 19.96
N VAL A 212 -2.75 -20.34 20.35
CA VAL A 212 -3.20 -18.96 20.16
C VAL A 212 -2.61 -17.99 21.20
N GLU A 213 -1.98 -16.91 20.73
CA GLU A 213 -1.70 -15.72 21.52
C GLU A 213 -2.71 -14.60 21.22
N LEU A 214 -3.51 -14.23 22.22
CA LEU A 214 -4.54 -13.18 22.09
C LEU A 214 -3.96 -11.80 22.43
N LYS A 215 -3.71 -10.99 21.40
CA LYS A 215 -3.07 -9.67 21.49
C LYS A 215 -4.16 -8.61 21.66
N THR A 216 -4.18 -7.95 22.83
CA THR A 216 -5.24 -7.00 23.21
C THR A 216 -4.74 -5.55 23.29
N SER A 217 -3.98 -5.19 24.32
CA SER A 217 -3.28 -3.89 24.38
C SER A 217 -2.05 -3.83 23.48
N SER A 218 -1.45 -4.99 23.18
CA SER A 218 -0.37 -5.20 22.20
C SER A 218 -0.88 -5.49 20.78
N ALA A 219 -2.17 -5.28 20.50
CA ALA A 219 -2.74 -5.56 19.19
C ALA A 219 -2.07 -4.72 18.08
N SER A 220 -1.64 -5.39 17.02
CA SER A 220 -1.19 -4.74 15.79
C SER A 220 -2.35 -3.99 15.11
N ARG A 221 -1.99 -3.18 14.11
CA ARG A 221 -2.92 -2.42 13.27
C ARG A 221 -2.47 -2.42 11.80
N PHE A 222 -1.72 -3.44 11.40
CA PHE A 222 -1.03 -3.50 10.10
C PHE A 222 -1.79 -4.30 9.03
N SER A 223 -3.11 -4.52 9.20
CA SER A 223 -3.97 -5.11 8.15
C SER A 223 -5.40 -4.56 8.27
N ASP A 224 -6.30 -5.00 7.39
CA ASP A 224 -7.58 -4.36 7.09
C ASP A 224 -8.57 -4.27 8.28
N HIS A 225 -8.46 -5.12 9.30
CA HIS A 225 -9.21 -5.02 10.57
C HIS A 225 -9.09 -3.64 11.24
N ALA A 226 -7.96 -2.94 11.09
CA ALA A 226 -7.73 -1.62 11.66
C ALA A 226 -8.76 -0.60 11.13
N SER A 227 -9.11 -0.69 9.84
CA SER A 227 -10.13 0.13 9.20
C SER A 227 -11.52 -0.08 9.80
N PHE A 228 -11.83 -1.27 10.31
CA PHE A 228 -13.10 -1.57 10.98
C PHE A 228 -13.15 -1.04 12.41
N TRP A 229 -12.05 -1.15 13.16
CA TRP A 229 -11.92 -0.51 14.48
C TRP A 229 -12.10 1.01 14.39
N ASP A 230 -11.54 1.64 13.36
CA ASP A 230 -11.67 3.10 13.13
C ASP A 230 -13.06 3.56 12.69
N LYS A 231 -14.02 2.64 12.59
CA LYS A 231 -15.46 2.91 12.42
C LYS A 231 -16.31 2.32 13.54
N GLY A 232 -15.68 1.85 14.62
CA GLY A 232 -16.34 1.30 15.80
C GLY A 232 -17.01 -0.06 15.57
N TYR A 233 -16.52 -0.85 14.60
CA TYR A 233 -16.96 -2.22 14.38
C TYR A 233 -16.04 -3.22 15.09
N ALA A 234 -16.59 -4.37 15.48
CA ALA A 234 -15.80 -5.47 16.04
C ALA A 234 -14.99 -6.14 14.92
N ALA A 235 -13.70 -6.39 15.16
CA ALA A 235 -12.82 -7.10 14.24
C ALA A 235 -11.64 -7.74 14.96
N TYR A 236 -11.05 -8.79 14.40
CA TYR A 236 -9.69 -9.22 14.75
C TYR A 236 -8.92 -9.63 13.50
N LEU A 237 -7.59 -9.53 13.56
CA LEU A 237 -6.66 -10.18 12.63
C LEU A 237 -6.21 -11.51 13.20
N ALA A 238 -6.35 -12.57 12.40
CA ALA A 238 -5.64 -13.83 12.55
C ALA A 238 -4.45 -13.83 11.59
N ILE A 239 -3.25 -13.84 12.16
CA ILE A 239 -1.95 -13.86 11.49
C ILE A 239 -1.05 -14.91 12.13
N GLU A 240 0.00 -15.31 11.42
CA GLU A 240 1.11 -16.12 11.93
C GLU A 240 1.91 -15.44 13.06
N ASN A 241 2.93 -16.13 13.55
CA ASN A 241 3.85 -15.70 14.61
C ASN A 241 4.83 -14.61 14.11
N PHE A 242 4.29 -13.45 13.77
CA PHE A 242 4.92 -12.43 12.93
C PHE A 242 5.58 -11.28 13.74
N PHE A 243 5.08 -10.99 14.94
CA PHE A 243 5.51 -9.88 15.81
C PHE A 243 6.40 -10.37 16.99
N ASP A 244 7.15 -9.47 17.60
CA ASP A 244 7.98 -9.79 18.78
C ASP A 244 7.11 -9.85 20.05
N ASP A 245 7.05 -11.01 20.72
CA ASP A 245 6.32 -11.21 21.99
C ASP A 245 6.97 -12.30 22.87
N SER A 246 6.20 -12.96 23.74
CA SER A 246 6.66 -13.89 24.78
C SER A 246 7.26 -15.21 24.29
N ARG A 247 7.09 -15.53 23.00
CA ARG A 247 7.59 -16.74 22.35
C ARG A 247 8.68 -16.41 21.33
N PRO A 248 9.53 -17.40 20.96
CA PRO A 248 10.35 -17.29 19.77
C PRO A 248 9.42 -17.09 18.55
N ARG A 249 9.50 -15.92 17.91
CA ARG A 249 8.79 -15.64 16.67
C ARG A 249 9.57 -16.11 15.45
N ASP A 250 8.85 -16.48 14.41
CA ASP A 250 9.39 -17.08 13.20
C ASP A 250 8.76 -16.51 11.93
N ARG A 251 8.43 -15.21 11.91
CA ARG A 251 8.04 -14.42 10.72
C ARG A 251 8.62 -14.96 9.40
N ASN A 252 7.74 -15.16 8.42
CA ASN A 252 8.09 -15.50 7.04
C ASN A 252 9.27 -14.66 6.48
N PRO A 253 10.44 -15.26 6.18
CA PRO A 253 11.60 -14.57 5.59
C PRO A 253 11.36 -14.06 4.16
N TRP A 254 10.27 -14.49 3.53
CA TRP A 254 9.90 -14.16 2.15
C TRP A 254 8.83 -13.05 2.06
N TYR A 255 8.37 -12.55 3.22
CA TYR A 255 7.51 -11.37 3.37
C TYR A 255 7.95 -10.20 2.47
N HIS A 256 7.00 -9.59 1.77
CA HIS A 256 7.19 -8.48 0.83
C HIS A 256 8.31 -8.71 -0.22
N ASN A 257 8.57 -9.94 -0.66
CA ASN A 257 9.52 -10.21 -1.75
C ASN A 257 9.12 -11.36 -2.70
N SER A 258 9.77 -11.39 -3.87
CA SER A 258 9.46 -12.33 -4.95
C SER A 258 9.70 -13.81 -4.62
N GLY A 259 10.31 -14.11 -3.47
CA GLY A 259 10.46 -15.46 -2.94
C GLY A 259 9.22 -16.02 -2.23
N ASP A 260 8.24 -15.18 -1.87
CA ASP A 260 6.98 -15.66 -1.29
C ASP A 260 6.18 -16.40 -2.38
N THR A 261 6.23 -17.71 -2.30
CA THR A 261 5.76 -18.65 -3.32
C THR A 261 5.13 -19.85 -2.62
N LEU A 262 4.23 -20.55 -3.29
CA LEU A 262 3.55 -21.74 -2.74
C LEU A 262 4.51 -22.80 -2.17
N SER A 263 5.77 -22.82 -2.61
CA SER A 263 6.83 -23.69 -2.07
C SER A 263 7.25 -23.38 -0.62
N ARG A 264 6.80 -22.26 -0.05
CA ARG A 264 7.09 -21.77 1.31
C ARG A 264 5.91 -21.86 2.27
N VAL A 265 4.71 -22.19 1.78
CA VAL A 265 3.48 -22.20 2.58
C VAL A 265 3.28 -23.56 3.24
N ASP A 266 3.12 -23.59 4.57
CA ASP A 266 2.61 -24.75 5.29
C ASP A 266 1.10 -24.89 5.07
N LEU A 267 0.72 -25.87 4.26
CA LEU A 267 -0.66 -26.14 3.88
C LEU A 267 -1.47 -26.89 4.97
N ASP A 268 -0.85 -27.45 6.01
CA ASP A 268 -1.54 -27.97 7.21
C ASP A 268 -1.81 -26.84 8.21
N TYR A 269 -0.92 -25.86 8.32
CA TYR A 269 -1.10 -24.63 9.09
C TYR A 269 -2.26 -23.79 8.53
N VAL A 270 -2.24 -23.42 7.23
CA VAL A 270 -3.38 -22.74 6.55
C VAL A 270 -4.68 -23.54 6.74
N LEU A 271 -4.61 -24.88 6.65
CA LEU A 271 -5.76 -25.78 6.83
C LEU A 271 -6.37 -25.71 8.23
N ARG A 272 -5.57 -25.48 9.27
CA ARG A 272 -6.04 -25.31 10.66
C ARG A 272 -6.69 -23.94 10.87
N TYR A 273 -6.12 -22.85 10.33
CA TYR A 273 -6.79 -21.54 10.31
C TYR A 273 -8.13 -21.64 9.59
N ALA A 274 -8.13 -22.10 8.33
CA ALA A 274 -9.32 -22.18 7.49
C ALA A 274 -10.43 -23.03 8.15
N ARG A 275 -10.08 -24.17 8.77
CA ARG A 275 -11.06 -24.98 9.53
C ARG A 275 -11.60 -24.28 10.78
N THR A 276 -10.75 -23.55 11.50
CA THR A 276 -11.16 -22.81 12.71
C THR A 276 -12.06 -21.63 12.35
N THR A 277 -11.70 -20.84 11.34
CA THR A 277 -12.52 -19.74 10.81
C THR A 277 -13.84 -20.24 10.24
N LEU A 278 -13.83 -21.34 9.45
CA LEU A 278 -15.05 -21.97 8.94
C LEU A 278 -16.03 -22.30 10.07
N ALA A 279 -15.51 -22.88 11.16
CA ALA A 279 -16.33 -23.31 12.29
C ALA A 279 -16.86 -22.13 13.12
N SER A 280 -15.98 -21.19 13.51
CA SER A 280 -16.39 -20.03 14.31
C SER A 280 -17.34 -19.11 13.55
N LEU A 281 -17.09 -18.84 12.26
CA LEU A 281 -17.98 -18.05 11.40
C LEU A 281 -19.37 -18.69 11.23
N ALA A 282 -19.44 -20.00 11.01
CA ALA A 282 -20.71 -20.70 10.85
C ALA A 282 -21.54 -20.71 12.15
N GLU A 283 -20.89 -20.78 13.31
CA GLU A 283 -21.55 -20.66 14.61
C GLU A 283 -22.02 -19.23 14.88
N LEU A 284 -21.17 -18.22 14.61
CA LEU A 284 -21.48 -16.79 14.81
C LEU A 284 -22.63 -16.30 13.91
N ALA A 285 -22.65 -16.70 12.65
CA ALA A 285 -23.73 -16.41 11.71
C ALA A 285 -25.02 -17.21 11.98
N GLY A 286 -25.01 -18.12 12.95
CA GLY A 286 -26.15 -18.93 13.34
C GLY A 286 -26.57 -19.93 12.26
N ILE A 287 -25.72 -20.90 11.94
CA ILE A 287 -26.02 -21.97 10.98
C ILE A 287 -27.32 -22.72 11.35
N VAL A 288 -28.26 -22.77 10.41
CA VAL A 288 -29.59 -23.33 10.59
C VAL A 288 -29.59 -24.81 10.20
N SER A 289 -29.86 -25.68 11.17
CA SER A 289 -29.96 -27.12 10.93
C SER A 289 -31.32 -27.47 10.30
N GLY A 290 -31.35 -27.62 8.97
CA GLY A 290 -32.53 -28.04 8.20
C GLY A 290 -32.14 -28.80 6.93
N PRO A 291 -33.08 -29.50 6.28
CA PRO A 291 -32.81 -30.19 5.02
C PRO A 291 -32.51 -29.17 3.92
N THR A 292 -31.33 -29.24 3.31
CA THR A 292 -30.90 -28.34 2.22
C THR A 292 -31.95 -28.32 1.11
N PRO A 293 -32.62 -27.17 0.85
CA PRO A 293 -33.59 -27.09 -0.23
C PRO A 293 -32.87 -27.24 -1.58
N THR A 294 -33.39 -28.12 -2.43
CA THR A 294 -32.91 -28.24 -3.81
C THR A 294 -33.13 -26.90 -4.53
N PRO A 295 -32.12 -26.33 -5.23
CA PRO A 295 -32.21 -24.98 -5.77
C PRO A 295 -33.28 -24.89 -6.86
N THR A 296 -34.43 -24.32 -6.51
CA THR A 296 -35.48 -23.94 -7.46
C THR A 296 -34.98 -22.74 -8.26
N ALA A 297 -35.06 -22.81 -9.59
CA ALA A 297 -34.54 -21.77 -10.47
C ALA A 297 -35.31 -20.44 -10.32
N THR A 298 -34.70 -19.48 -9.64
CA THR A 298 -35.20 -18.09 -9.55
C THR A 298 -35.24 -17.47 -10.93
N ARG A 299 -36.41 -16.99 -11.38
CA ARG A 299 -36.56 -16.32 -12.67
C ARG A 299 -35.80 -14.99 -12.67
N THR A 300 -34.93 -14.81 -13.65
CA THR A 300 -34.22 -13.56 -13.93
C THR A 300 -35.21 -12.42 -14.17
N SER A 301 -35.03 -11.29 -13.51
CA SER A 301 -35.71 -10.03 -13.82
C SER A 301 -35.03 -9.32 -14.99
N THR A 302 -35.81 -8.94 -16.01
CA THR A 302 -35.31 -8.18 -17.17
C THR A 302 -34.78 -6.81 -16.75
N PRO A 303 -33.59 -6.37 -17.21
CA PRO A 303 -33.08 -5.03 -16.92
C PRO A 303 -33.84 -3.95 -17.71
N THR A 304 -34.31 -2.91 -17.02
CA THR A 304 -34.83 -1.69 -17.65
C THR A 304 -33.66 -0.85 -18.19
N ALA A 305 -33.80 -0.32 -19.41
CA ALA A 305 -32.74 0.47 -20.04
C ALA A 305 -32.52 1.83 -19.35
N THR A 306 -31.25 2.20 -19.15
CA THR A 306 -30.82 3.52 -18.66
C THR A 306 -30.28 4.33 -19.83
N ASN A 307 -30.82 5.53 -20.05
CA ASN A 307 -30.41 6.40 -21.16
C ASN A 307 -29.08 7.12 -20.88
N THR A 308 -28.25 7.24 -21.92
CA THR A 308 -26.95 7.93 -21.89
C THR A 308 -27.11 9.42 -22.24
N PRO A 309 -26.61 10.36 -21.40
CA PRO A 309 -26.49 11.76 -21.80
C PRO A 309 -25.20 12.01 -22.59
N THR A 310 -25.29 12.72 -23.72
CA THR A 310 -24.12 13.21 -24.49
C THR A 310 -24.18 14.74 -24.64
N ARG A 311 -23.00 15.36 -24.75
CA ARG A 311 -22.74 16.82 -24.72
C ARG A 311 -23.42 17.59 -25.88
N THR A 312 -23.64 18.91 -25.71
CA THR A 312 -23.52 19.97 -26.76
C THR A 312 -23.38 21.36 -26.07
N SER A 313 -23.26 22.45 -26.83
CA SER A 313 -22.46 23.66 -26.54
C SER A 313 -23.15 24.93 -25.98
N THR A 314 -22.36 25.72 -25.24
CA THR A 314 -22.14 27.19 -25.31
C THR A 314 -23.22 28.15 -25.87
N PRO A 315 -23.53 29.23 -25.11
CA PRO A 315 -23.90 30.55 -25.64
C PRO A 315 -22.88 31.66 -25.30
N THR A 316 -23.00 32.84 -25.93
CA THR A 316 -21.99 33.93 -25.92
C THR A 316 -22.67 35.25 -26.36
N ALA A 317 -22.44 36.43 -25.79
CA ALA A 317 -21.74 36.85 -24.56
C ALA A 317 -22.22 38.28 -24.16
N THR A 318 -21.55 38.98 -23.22
CA THR A 318 -21.88 40.38 -22.83
C THR A 318 -20.62 41.15 -22.39
N HIS A 319 -20.67 42.49 -22.44
CA HIS A 319 -19.53 43.40 -22.57
C HIS A 319 -19.05 44.11 -21.27
N THR A 320 -17.72 44.32 -21.18
CA THR A 320 -17.03 45.58 -20.81
C THR A 320 -17.30 46.20 -19.41
N PRO A 321 -16.26 46.39 -18.57
CA PRO A 321 -15.48 47.63 -18.67
C PRO A 321 -13.95 47.49 -18.63
N THR A 322 -13.29 48.35 -19.41
CA THR A 322 -11.83 48.53 -19.48
C THR A 322 -11.25 49.04 -18.16
N ARG A 323 -10.05 48.58 -17.79
CA ARG A 323 -9.21 49.23 -16.75
C ARG A 323 -7.85 49.63 -17.31
N THR A 324 -7.39 50.81 -16.89
CA THR A 324 -6.22 51.53 -17.42
C THR A 324 -4.90 50.83 -17.12
N SER A 325 -3.95 50.89 -18.05
CA SER A 325 -2.58 50.42 -17.86
C SER A 325 -1.79 51.31 -16.88
N THR A 326 -1.39 50.77 -15.74
CA THR A 326 -0.34 51.35 -14.88
C THR A 326 1.01 50.77 -15.30
N PRO A 327 2.07 51.58 -15.50
CA PRO A 327 3.39 51.07 -15.88
C PRO A 327 3.96 50.18 -14.76
N THR A 328 4.37 48.96 -15.12
CA THR A 328 5.05 48.04 -14.20
C THR A 328 6.47 48.55 -13.93
N PRO A 329 6.95 48.60 -12.68
CA PRO A 329 8.32 49.02 -12.39
C PRO A 329 9.33 48.04 -13.00
N THR A 330 10.37 48.58 -13.64
CA THR A 330 11.46 47.79 -14.20
C THR A 330 12.13 46.95 -13.13
N ALA A 331 12.17 45.63 -13.30
CA ALA A 331 12.92 44.73 -12.43
C ALA A 331 14.43 44.97 -12.61
N THR A 332 15.03 45.70 -11.68
CA THR A 332 16.49 45.76 -11.52
C THR A 332 17.02 44.33 -11.38
N ARG A 333 18.12 44.01 -12.08
CA ARG A 333 18.76 42.69 -11.96
C ARG A 333 19.35 42.52 -10.56
N THR A 334 18.61 41.85 -9.67
CA THR A 334 19.19 41.28 -8.46
C THR A 334 20.28 40.30 -8.88
N SER A 335 21.48 40.44 -8.31
CA SER A 335 22.58 39.50 -8.52
C SER A 335 22.14 38.09 -8.10
N THR A 336 22.43 37.09 -8.94
CA THR A 336 22.34 35.67 -8.55
C THR A 336 23.01 35.47 -7.20
N PRO A 337 22.36 34.81 -6.22
CA PRO A 337 23.01 34.52 -4.95
C PRO A 337 24.25 33.66 -5.22
N THR A 338 25.41 34.14 -4.76
CA THR A 338 26.62 33.31 -4.71
C THR A 338 26.31 32.05 -3.92
N ALA A 339 26.70 30.88 -4.45
CA ALA A 339 26.48 29.60 -3.79
C ALA A 339 26.92 29.67 -2.32
N THR A 340 25.99 29.41 -1.40
CA THR A 340 26.29 29.43 0.04
C THR A 340 27.23 28.27 0.32
N PRO A 341 28.46 28.50 0.81
CA PRO A 341 29.39 27.42 1.08
C PRO A 341 28.78 26.49 2.14
N ILE A 342 28.88 25.18 1.90
CA ILE A 342 28.31 24.14 2.75
C ILE A 342 28.78 24.34 4.20
N PRO A 343 27.88 24.42 5.19
CA PRO A 343 28.26 24.54 6.60
C PRO A 343 29.21 23.42 7.05
N GLY A 344 30.25 23.79 7.80
CA GLY A 344 31.23 22.83 8.32
C GLY A 344 30.57 21.88 9.33
N GLY A 345 30.38 20.63 8.92
CA GLY A 345 29.65 19.61 9.69
C GLY A 345 28.47 18.97 8.96
N CYS A 346 28.28 19.23 7.67
CA CYS A 346 27.33 18.49 6.81
C CYS A 346 27.93 17.17 6.28
N THR A 347 27.13 16.11 6.29
CA THR A 347 27.40 14.80 5.66
C THR A 347 26.34 14.53 4.60
N ASN A 348 26.73 14.14 3.37
CA ASN A 348 25.77 13.69 2.36
C ASN A 348 25.29 12.26 2.66
N LEU A 349 23.99 12.04 2.63
CA LEU A 349 23.34 10.74 2.82
C LEU A 349 22.99 10.03 1.51
N LEU A 350 23.17 10.67 0.34
CA LEU A 350 22.96 10.04 -0.98
C LEU A 350 24.26 9.46 -1.55
N VAL A 351 24.21 8.21 -1.97
CA VAL A 351 25.18 7.55 -2.84
C VAL A 351 24.91 7.97 -4.29
N ASN A 352 25.95 8.25 -5.07
CA ASN A 352 25.85 8.55 -6.52
C ASN A 352 24.88 9.71 -6.82
N GLY A 353 24.96 10.78 -6.05
CA GLY A 353 24.12 11.98 -6.19
C GLY A 353 24.45 12.82 -7.43
N ASP A 354 25.70 12.74 -7.86
CA ASP A 354 26.30 13.23 -9.10
C ASP A 354 25.97 12.36 -10.33
N PHE A 355 25.29 11.22 -10.14
CA PHE A 355 24.88 10.27 -11.19
C PHE A 355 26.02 9.69 -12.08
N GLU A 356 27.29 9.99 -11.78
CA GLU A 356 28.48 9.48 -12.47
C GLU A 356 28.79 8.01 -12.20
N GLY A 357 28.28 7.44 -11.11
CA GLY A 357 28.23 6.00 -10.84
C GLY A 357 27.02 5.31 -11.47
N SER A 358 27.02 3.97 -11.50
CA SER A 358 25.87 3.15 -11.96
C SER A 358 25.23 2.33 -10.83
N SER A 359 25.44 2.77 -9.58
CA SER A 359 24.96 2.15 -8.35
C SER A 359 24.25 3.18 -7.47
N GLY A 360 23.53 2.74 -6.42
CA GLY A 360 22.88 3.64 -5.45
C GLY A 360 21.47 4.11 -5.84
N TRP A 361 21.11 4.12 -7.12
CA TRP A 361 19.74 4.40 -7.57
C TRP A 361 19.10 3.15 -8.19
N ALA A 362 17.88 2.85 -7.77
CA ALA A 362 17.00 1.89 -8.42
C ALA A 362 15.99 2.63 -9.32
N PHE A 363 15.55 1.98 -10.40
CA PHE A 363 14.65 2.57 -11.40
C PHE A 363 13.34 1.78 -11.51
N GLY A 364 12.21 2.48 -11.61
CA GLY A 364 10.89 1.88 -11.78
C GLY A 364 10.74 1.18 -13.13
N SER A 365 10.38 -0.11 -13.11
CA SER A 365 10.14 -0.92 -14.30
C SER A 365 8.78 -0.59 -14.94
N THR A 366 8.77 0.37 -15.87
CA THR A 366 7.58 0.75 -16.65
C THR A 366 7.90 0.85 -18.15
N ALA A 367 6.91 1.19 -18.99
CA ALA A 367 7.08 1.34 -20.44
C ALA A 367 8.10 2.43 -20.84
N ARG A 368 8.45 3.34 -19.92
CA ARG A 368 9.44 4.42 -20.10
C ARG A 368 10.25 4.57 -18.81
N PRO A 369 11.16 3.62 -18.50
CA PRO A 369 11.87 3.60 -17.23
C PRO A 369 12.82 4.81 -17.11
N ALA A 370 13.24 5.11 -15.88
CA ALA A 370 14.31 6.06 -15.64
C ALA A 370 15.65 5.54 -16.20
N GLY A 371 16.62 6.43 -16.38
CA GLY A 371 17.96 6.04 -16.81
C GLY A 371 18.92 7.20 -16.98
N TYR A 372 20.21 6.91 -16.99
CA TYR A 372 21.27 7.90 -17.17
C TYR A 372 21.37 8.40 -18.62
N VAL A 373 21.69 9.69 -18.80
CA VAL A 373 21.91 10.33 -20.10
C VAL A 373 23.16 11.20 -20.06
N THR A 374 23.85 11.34 -21.21
CA THR A 374 24.99 12.25 -21.40
C THR A 374 24.59 13.61 -21.98
N SER A 375 23.29 13.83 -22.25
CA SER A 375 22.74 15.13 -22.63
C SER A 375 21.21 15.15 -22.44
N PRO A 376 20.61 16.23 -21.91
CA PRO A 376 21.26 17.34 -21.21
C PRO A 376 21.87 16.90 -19.89
N VAL A 377 22.89 17.64 -19.44
CA VAL A 377 23.62 17.48 -18.18
C VAL A 377 23.82 18.89 -17.59
N HIS A 378 23.94 19.01 -16.26
CA HIS A 378 24.25 20.25 -15.55
C HIS A 378 25.74 20.31 -15.18
N SER A 379 26.26 19.24 -14.56
CA SER A 379 27.65 19.10 -14.14
C SER A 379 28.16 17.67 -14.42
N GLY A 380 29.48 17.48 -14.46
CA GLY A 380 30.06 16.19 -14.86
C GLY A 380 29.83 15.83 -16.33
N ALA A 381 29.42 14.58 -16.56
CA ALA A 381 29.25 13.91 -17.84
C ALA A 381 27.91 13.14 -17.96
N ARG A 382 27.18 12.88 -16.85
CA ARG A 382 25.89 12.17 -16.85
C ARG A 382 24.87 12.75 -15.86
N ALA A 383 23.64 12.88 -16.33
CA ALA A 383 22.46 13.22 -15.53
C ALA A 383 21.43 12.08 -15.55
N LEU A 384 20.46 12.12 -14.64
CA LEU A 384 19.38 11.13 -14.54
C LEU A 384 18.12 11.63 -15.27
N ARG A 385 17.64 10.90 -16.29
CA ARG A 385 16.38 11.17 -16.99
C ARG A 385 15.20 10.45 -16.33
N LEU A 386 14.14 11.21 -16.07
CA LEU A 386 12.79 10.73 -15.78
C LEU A 386 11.83 11.13 -16.91
N GLY A 387 10.85 10.27 -17.21
CA GLY A 387 9.81 10.51 -18.21
C GLY A 387 10.28 10.30 -19.66
N ILE A 388 9.54 10.87 -20.61
CA ILE A 388 9.70 10.56 -22.04
C ILE A 388 10.62 11.57 -22.74
N ALA A 389 11.73 11.09 -23.27
CA ALA A 389 12.66 11.90 -24.06
C ALA A 389 12.02 12.40 -25.36
N PRO A 390 12.37 13.61 -25.86
CA PRO A 390 11.90 14.11 -27.15
C PRO A 390 12.14 13.11 -28.29
N GLY A 391 11.22 13.04 -29.25
CA GLY A 391 11.28 12.10 -30.38
C GLY A 391 10.97 10.64 -30.03
N THR A 392 10.76 10.30 -28.75
CA THR A 392 10.29 8.96 -28.35
C THR A 392 8.76 8.91 -28.45
N ALA A 393 8.21 7.78 -28.89
CA ALA A 393 6.75 7.57 -28.91
C ALA A 393 6.12 7.73 -27.51
N ASN A 394 4.97 8.39 -27.44
CA ASN A 394 4.21 8.58 -26.19
C ASN A 394 3.75 7.21 -25.61
N ALA A 395 3.63 7.11 -24.29
CA ALA A 395 3.22 5.90 -23.57
C ALA A 395 2.79 6.23 -22.13
N THR A 396 1.82 5.50 -21.59
CA THR A 396 1.45 5.62 -20.17
C THR A 396 2.58 5.05 -19.31
N ALA A 397 3.17 5.86 -18.42
CA ALA A 397 4.30 5.43 -17.60
C ALA A 397 4.45 6.27 -16.32
N HIS A 398 4.81 5.59 -15.22
CA HIS A 398 5.48 6.19 -14.07
C HIS A 398 6.98 5.95 -14.24
N SER A 399 7.71 7.01 -14.58
CA SER A 399 9.15 6.94 -14.79
C SER A 399 9.84 7.44 -13.52
N SER A 400 10.31 6.51 -12.69
CA SER A 400 10.80 6.82 -11.36
C SER A 400 12.22 6.33 -11.09
N ALA A 401 12.92 7.05 -10.21
CA ALA A 401 14.21 6.68 -9.66
C ALA A 401 14.24 6.96 -8.16
N TYR A 402 14.83 6.05 -7.38
CA TYR A 402 14.74 6.09 -5.94
C TYR A 402 15.95 5.48 -5.22
N GLN A 403 16.13 5.91 -3.96
CA GLN A 403 17.20 5.45 -3.07
C GLN A 403 16.69 5.41 -1.62
N THR A 404 16.99 4.33 -0.90
CA THR A 404 16.72 4.23 0.53
C THR A 404 17.79 4.98 1.32
N VAL A 405 17.36 5.95 2.13
CA VAL A 405 18.20 6.81 2.96
C VAL A 405 17.87 6.61 4.44
N VAL A 406 18.90 6.53 5.28
CA VAL A 406 18.75 6.57 6.74
C VAL A 406 19.03 8.00 7.19
N ILE A 407 18.00 8.71 7.65
CA ILE A 407 18.17 10.05 8.23
C ILE A 407 18.37 9.88 9.74
N PRO A 408 19.59 10.09 10.29
CA PRO A 408 19.88 9.85 11.69
C PRO A 408 19.22 10.90 12.62
N ALA A 409 19.27 10.66 13.93
CA ALA A 409 18.72 11.57 14.94
C ALA A 409 19.59 12.80 15.25
N TRP A 410 20.91 12.72 15.05
CA TRP A 410 21.88 13.74 15.47
C TRP A 410 21.91 15.07 14.70
N PRO A 411 21.54 15.20 13.40
CA PRO A 411 21.70 16.47 12.69
C PRO A 411 20.68 17.49 13.18
N THR A 412 21.06 18.75 13.25
CA THR A 412 20.16 19.87 13.58
C THR A 412 19.41 20.41 12.37
N GLY A 413 19.92 20.15 11.16
CA GLY A 413 19.26 20.43 9.90
C GLY A 413 19.49 19.30 8.90
N VAL A 414 18.47 18.96 8.10
CA VAL A 414 18.57 17.98 7.01
C VAL A 414 18.01 18.61 5.74
N PHE A 415 18.83 18.74 4.71
CA PHE A 415 18.47 19.47 3.49
C PHE A 415 18.66 18.60 2.25
N LEU A 416 17.55 18.31 1.56
CA LEU A 416 17.60 17.77 0.20
C LEU A 416 17.86 18.93 -0.76
N HIS A 417 18.85 18.78 -1.62
CA HIS A 417 19.02 19.65 -2.79
C HIS A 417 19.28 18.80 -4.04
N PHE A 418 18.89 19.36 -5.19
CA PHE A 418 19.18 18.80 -6.51
C PHE A 418 18.94 19.87 -7.58
N TRP A 419 19.60 19.73 -8.72
CA TRP A 419 19.24 20.44 -9.94
C TRP A 419 18.21 19.63 -10.72
N GLN A 420 17.22 20.31 -11.30
CA GLN A 420 16.28 19.68 -12.23
C GLN A 420 16.09 20.48 -13.52
N ARG A 421 15.72 19.79 -14.60
CA ARG A 421 15.42 20.39 -15.91
C ARG A 421 14.07 19.89 -16.43
N PRO A 422 12.96 20.48 -15.99
CA PRO A 422 11.62 20.07 -16.40
C PRO A 422 11.40 20.41 -17.88
N GLY A 423 10.96 19.42 -18.67
CA GLY A 423 10.67 19.60 -20.09
C GLY A 423 9.29 19.07 -20.48
N GLY A 424 8.66 19.69 -21.47
CA GLY A 424 7.29 19.36 -21.90
C GLY A 424 6.25 19.51 -20.78
N GLY A 425 5.19 18.71 -20.78
CA GLY A 425 4.14 18.78 -19.76
C GLY A 425 2.74 19.14 -20.27
N GLU A 426 1.74 18.62 -19.56
CA GLU A 426 0.34 19.02 -19.65
C GLU A 426 -0.37 18.79 -18.30
N ALA A 427 -1.59 19.32 -18.15
CA ALA A 427 -2.31 19.33 -16.88
C ALA A 427 -2.72 17.93 -16.34
N ALA A 428 -2.71 16.90 -17.19
CA ALA A 428 -2.99 15.50 -16.81
C ALA A 428 -1.72 14.73 -16.40
N ASP A 429 -0.54 15.30 -16.65
CA ASP A 429 0.77 14.74 -16.29
C ASP A 429 1.34 15.42 -15.06
N TYR A 430 2.35 14.84 -14.42
CA TYR A 430 3.05 15.48 -13.30
C TYR A 430 4.46 14.97 -13.08
N ARG A 431 5.29 15.85 -12.51
CA ARG A 431 6.61 15.54 -11.93
C ARG A 431 6.49 15.64 -10.42
N GLU A 432 7.15 14.77 -9.67
CA GLU A 432 7.07 14.78 -8.22
C GLU A 432 8.34 14.28 -7.52
N VAL A 433 8.47 14.70 -6.27
CA VAL A 433 9.47 14.23 -5.30
C VAL A 433 8.71 13.81 -4.05
N LEU A 434 8.87 12.55 -3.65
CA LEU A 434 8.19 11.94 -2.51
C LEU A 434 9.23 11.44 -1.50
N LEU A 435 8.86 11.47 -0.22
CA LEU A 435 9.42 10.58 0.79
C LEU A 435 8.42 9.46 1.02
N LEU A 436 8.89 8.22 0.92
CA LEU A 436 8.13 7.02 1.24
C LEU A 436 8.75 6.31 2.45
N ASN A 437 8.01 5.43 3.11
CA ASN A 437 8.58 4.49 4.07
C ASN A 437 9.33 3.36 3.33
N THR A 438 9.96 2.44 4.07
CA THR A 438 10.69 1.30 3.48
C THR A 438 9.82 0.29 2.74
N SER A 439 8.49 0.35 2.92
CA SER A 439 7.48 -0.43 2.17
C SER A 439 6.83 0.41 1.05
N TYR A 440 7.47 1.50 0.61
CA TYR A 440 7.01 2.43 -0.44
C TYR A 440 5.68 3.16 -0.17
N GLY A 441 5.10 3.05 1.03
CA GLY A 441 3.95 3.85 1.46
C GLY A 441 4.30 5.33 1.64
N LEU A 442 3.44 6.24 1.17
CA LEU A 442 3.70 7.68 1.16
C LEU A 442 3.84 8.27 2.56
N VAL A 443 5.01 8.87 2.86
CA VAL A 443 5.28 9.62 4.10
C VAL A 443 5.10 11.13 3.89
N ALA A 444 5.54 11.66 2.74
CA ALA A 444 5.32 13.06 2.38
C ALA A 444 5.47 13.30 0.87
N THR A 445 4.62 14.16 0.30
CA THR A 445 4.86 14.77 -1.01
C THR A 445 5.68 16.04 -0.78
N ILE A 446 6.94 16.05 -1.25
CA ILE A 446 7.85 17.19 -1.12
C ILE A 446 7.60 18.22 -2.22
N GLU A 447 7.34 17.75 -3.45
CA GLU A 447 6.83 18.56 -4.56
C GLU A 447 5.98 17.67 -5.48
N ARG A 448 4.89 18.20 -6.03
CA ARG A 448 4.21 17.66 -7.22
C ARG A 448 3.81 18.83 -8.12
N SER A 449 4.12 18.74 -9.42
CA SER A 449 3.89 19.82 -10.38
C SER A 449 3.51 19.32 -11.76
N SER A 450 2.36 19.76 -12.23
CA SER A 450 1.85 19.62 -13.62
C SER A 450 2.17 20.85 -14.49
N ALA A 451 3.04 21.76 -14.02
CA ALA A 451 3.41 22.94 -14.79
C ALA A 451 4.20 22.55 -16.07
N VAL A 452 4.00 23.29 -17.16
CA VAL A 452 4.80 23.12 -18.37
C VAL A 452 6.26 23.49 -18.07
N GLY A 453 7.17 22.59 -18.45
CA GLY A 453 8.60 22.74 -18.26
C GLY A 453 9.21 23.72 -19.25
N ASN A 454 10.19 24.51 -18.79
CA ASN A 454 10.89 25.53 -19.57
C ASN A 454 12.17 25.01 -20.24
N ASP A 455 12.51 23.73 -20.06
CA ASP A 455 13.74 23.11 -20.55
C ASP A 455 15.02 23.86 -20.09
N GLN A 456 14.99 24.50 -18.92
CA GLN A 456 16.14 25.11 -18.24
C GLN A 456 16.50 24.36 -16.95
N TRP A 457 17.78 24.37 -16.59
CA TRP A 457 18.22 23.87 -15.28
C TRP A 457 17.79 24.85 -14.17
N GLN A 458 17.20 24.31 -13.10
CA GLN A 458 16.78 25.05 -11.91
C GLN A 458 17.14 24.25 -10.64
N GLU A 459 17.77 24.92 -9.68
CA GLU A 459 18.07 24.36 -8.36
C GLU A 459 16.79 24.21 -7.52
N LYS A 460 16.76 23.18 -6.67
CA LYS A 460 15.70 22.94 -5.70
C LYS A 460 16.32 22.57 -4.36
N THR A 461 15.79 23.15 -3.29
CA THR A 461 16.21 22.85 -1.90
C THR A 461 14.98 22.70 -1.01
N PHE A 462 14.97 21.67 -0.17
CA PHE A 462 13.87 21.36 0.75
C PHE A 462 14.40 20.98 2.14
N ASP A 463 13.80 21.54 3.17
CA ASP A 463 14.07 21.18 4.57
C ASP A 463 13.33 19.89 4.93
N LEU A 464 14.08 18.84 5.27
CA LEU A 464 13.62 17.53 5.66
C LEU A 464 13.92 17.21 7.14
N THR A 465 14.25 18.22 7.96
CA THR A 465 14.64 18.09 9.38
C THR A 465 13.54 17.46 10.26
N ALA A 466 12.27 17.56 9.83
CA ALA A 466 11.14 16.90 10.46
C ALA A 466 11.14 15.35 10.31
N TYR A 467 11.91 14.82 9.37
CA TYR A 467 11.95 13.39 9.03
C TYR A 467 13.18 12.65 9.61
N ARG A 468 13.91 13.29 10.54
CA ARG A 468 15.03 12.67 11.28
C ARG A 468 14.61 11.44 12.09
N ASN A 469 15.59 10.59 12.36
CA ASN A 469 15.43 9.29 13.01
C ASN A 469 14.47 8.35 12.27
N ARG A 470 14.60 8.29 10.94
CA ARG A 470 13.80 7.42 10.06
C ARG A 470 14.65 6.86 8.92
N THR A 471 14.36 5.62 8.52
CA THR A 471 14.72 5.10 7.20
C THR A 471 13.58 5.38 6.25
N LEU A 472 13.87 5.99 5.10
CA LEU A 472 12.89 6.44 4.11
C LEU A 472 13.40 6.14 2.71
N VAL A 473 12.51 6.03 1.73
CA VAL A 473 12.87 6.03 0.32
C VAL A 473 12.68 7.45 -0.22
N LEU A 474 13.76 8.07 -0.68
CA LEU A 474 13.68 9.28 -1.50
C LEU A 474 13.32 8.85 -2.92
N TYR A 475 12.17 9.32 -3.42
CA TYR A 475 11.56 8.82 -4.64
C TYR A 475 11.22 9.97 -5.58
N PHE A 476 11.91 10.03 -6.73
CA PHE A 476 11.61 10.98 -7.80
C PHE A 476 10.79 10.28 -8.88
N ASN A 477 9.74 10.93 -9.39
CA ASN A 477 8.87 10.36 -10.42
C ASN A 477 8.42 11.39 -11.46
N VAL A 478 8.20 10.92 -12.68
CA VAL A 478 7.44 11.61 -13.72
C VAL A 478 6.34 10.67 -14.21
N TYR A 479 5.09 11.05 -13.94
CA TYR A 479 3.93 10.44 -14.57
C TYR A 479 3.66 11.09 -15.93
N ASN A 480 3.49 10.24 -16.94
CA ASN A 480 3.08 10.61 -18.29
C ASN A 480 1.88 9.74 -18.67
N ASN A 481 0.74 10.33 -19.01
CA ASN A 481 -0.53 9.61 -19.19
C ASN A 481 -0.62 8.78 -20.48
N GLY A 482 0.23 9.05 -21.46
CA GLY A 482 0.31 8.32 -22.73
C GLY A 482 -0.38 9.00 -23.92
N SER A 483 -1.11 10.08 -23.68
CA SER A 483 -1.66 10.98 -24.70
C SER A 483 -0.99 12.36 -24.64
N GLY A 484 -1.34 13.25 -25.58
CA GLY A 484 -0.94 14.65 -25.54
C GLY A 484 0.58 14.91 -25.54
N ASN A 485 1.02 15.85 -24.71
CA ASN A 485 2.40 16.32 -24.62
C ASN A 485 3.29 15.40 -23.78
N LEU A 486 4.47 15.04 -24.30
CA LEU A 486 5.47 14.27 -23.56
C LEU A 486 5.97 15.01 -22.31
N THR A 487 5.87 14.37 -21.14
CA THR A 487 6.40 14.89 -19.87
C THR A 487 7.71 14.22 -19.49
N ARG A 488 8.70 15.04 -19.10
CA ARG A 488 10.01 14.59 -18.64
C ARG A 488 10.62 15.50 -17.59
N ASN A 489 11.60 14.98 -16.87
CA ASN A 489 12.53 15.73 -16.06
C ASN A 489 13.95 15.18 -16.29
N TYR A 490 14.96 16.01 -16.10
CA TYR A 490 16.32 15.53 -15.85
C TYR A 490 16.71 15.99 -14.46
N LEU A 491 17.46 15.18 -13.72
CA LEU A 491 17.98 15.48 -12.39
C LEU A 491 19.49 15.42 -12.42
N ASP A 492 20.14 16.31 -11.67
CA ASP A 492 21.59 16.40 -11.56
C ASP A 492 22.02 16.94 -10.19
N ASP A 493 23.29 16.76 -9.82
CA ASP A 493 23.92 17.21 -8.57
C ASP A 493 23.01 17.06 -7.31
N ALA A 494 22.45 15.88 -7.09
CA ALA A 494 21.46 15.61 -6.05
C ALA A 494 22.12 15.12 -4.74
N ALA A 495 21.95 15.84 -3.62
CA ALA A 495 22.48 15.40 -2.32
C ALA A 495 21.55 15.71 -1.14
N LEU A 496 21.66 14.90 -0.09
CA LEU A 496 20.86 14.98 1.13
C LEU A 496 21.79 15.27 2.31
N PHE A 497 22.01 16.54 2.62
CA PHE A 497 22.95 16.94 3.67
C PHE A 497 22.31 16.84 5.06
N ALA A 498 22.84 15.97 5.91
CA ALA A 498 22.63 15.96 7.35
C ALA A 498 23.70 16.83 8.03
N CYS A 499 23.31 17.96 8.62
CA CYS A 499 24.22 18.97 9.17
C CYS A 499 24.04 19.16 10.68
N VAL A 500 25.16 19.32 11.39
CA VAL A 500 25.21 20.03 12.68
C VAL A 500 25.53 21.51 12.46
N PRO A 501 25.33 22.41 13.45
CA PRO A 501 25.77 23.78 13.33
C PRO A 501 27.29 23.80 13.42
N THR A 502 27.98 24.43 12.46
CA THR A 502 29.38 24.84 12.65
C THR A 502 29.44 25.65 13.95
N PRO A 503 30.29 25.32 14.93
CA PRO A 503 30.42 26.17 16.11
C PRO A 503 30.94 27.53 15.65
N THR A 504 30.11 28.58 15.76
CA THR A 504 30.53 29.96 15.48
C THR A 504 31.80 30.23 16.28
N PRO A 505 32.93 30.58 15.63
CA PRO A 505 34.19 30.76 16.36
C PRO A 505 33.99 31.85 17.40
N THR A 506 34.05 31.46 18.67
CA THR A 506 34.01 32.43 19.78
C THR A 506 35.15 33.40 19.55
N LEU A 507 34.81 34.68 19.33
CA LEU A 507 35.80 35.70 19.05
C LEU A 507 36.81 35.73 20.21
N THR A 508 38.00 35.21 19.94
CA THR A 508 39.11 35.30 20.89
C THR A 508 39.34 36.78 21.13
N PRO A 509 39.31 37.26 22.40
CA PRO A 509 39.40 38.68 22.67
C PRO A 509 40.69 39.23 22.06
N THR A 510 40.54 40.16 21.11
CA THR A 510 41.65 40.74 20.36
C THR A 510 42.69 41.27 21.34
N ALA A 511 43.92 40.76 21.25
CA ALA A 511 44.99 41.14 22.15
C ALA A 511 45.15 42.67 22.14
N THR A 512 45.10 43.29 23.33
CA THR A 512 45.21 44.74 23.50
C THR A 512 46.46 45.25 22.82
N ALA A 513 46.30 46.05 21.77
CA ALA A 513 47.42 46.61 21.02
C ALA A 513 48.32 47.45 21.95
N THR A 514 49.61 47.13 21.97
CA THR A 514 50.62 47.92 22.67
C THR A 514 50.60 49.36 22.14
N PRO A 515 50.60 50.40 23.01
CA PRO A 515 50.37 51.77 22.57
C PRO A 515 51.45 52.24 21.59
N THR A 516 51.02 52.55 20.37
CA THR A 516 51.84 53.28 19.38
C THR A 516 51.73 54.79 19.67
N ALA A 517 52.81 55.54 19.44
CA ALA A 517 52.95 56.90 19.94
C ALA A 517 51.93 57.90 19.38
N THR A 518 51.48 58.81 20.26
CA THR A 518 50.50 59.86 20.02
C THR A 518 50.90 60.86 18.94
N PRO A 519 50.10 61.08 17.87
CA PRO A 519 50.10 62.32 17.13
C PRO A 519 49.33 63.42 17.89
N THR A 520 49.93 64.60 18.02
CA THR A 520 49.38 65.76 18.74
C THR A 520 48.03 66.23 18.17
N PRO A 521 47.02 66.59 19.00
CA PRO A 521 45.69 66.94 18.52
C PRO A 521 45.60 68.29 17.79
N THR A 522 44.69 68.35 16.82
CA THR A 522 44.12 69.60 16.28
C THR A 522 42.70 69.75 16.86
N PRO A 523 42.28 70.93 17.34
CA PRO A 523 41.08 71.05 18.18
C PRO A 523 39.76 70.89 17.41
N SER A 524 38.80 70.18 18.02
CA SER A 524 37.39 70.14 17.62
C SER A 524 36.61 71.30 18.29
N PRO A 525 35.59 71.89 17.63
CA PRO A 525 34.63 72.75 18.31
C PRO A 525 33.74 71.98 19.30
N THR A 526 33.11 72.73 20.20
CA THR A 526 32.37 72.28 21.40
C THR A 526 30.98 71.68 21.07
N PRO A 527 30.50 70.66 21.81
CA PRO A 527 29.12 70.16 21.72
C PRO A 527 28.09 71.08 22.41
N THR A 528 26.80 70.72 22.33
CA THR A 528 25.67 71.42 22.96
C THR A 528 24.79 70.41 23.73
N ASP A 529 23.98 70.91 24.68
CA ASP A 529 23.55 70.20 25.90
C ASP A 529 22.45 69.12 25.81
N ILE A 530 22.31 68.43 26.95
CA ILE A 530 21.44 67.28 27.28
C ILE A 530 20.02 67.75 27.71
N PRO A 531 18.97 66.90 27.61
CA PRO A 531 18.50 66.14 28.78
C PRO A 531 18.12 64.67 28.46
N THR A 532 18.55 63.65 29.23
CA THR A 532 18.00 63.16 30.52
C THR A 532 16.70 62.32 30.36
N PRO A 533 16.70 61.02 30.74
CA PRO A 533 15.52 60.14 30.66
C PRO A 533 14.59 60.22 31.89
N THR A 534 13.44 59.56 31.81
CA THR A 534 12.42 59.46 32.88
C THR A 534 12.03 58.00 33.15
N GLU A 535 11.62 57.67 34.37
CA GLU A 535 11.57 56.30 34.93
C GLU A 535 10.28 55.50 34.66
N THR A 536 10.30 54.22 35.09
CA THR A 536 9.24 53.21 34.96
C THR A 536 8.64 52.84 36.33
N PRO A 537 7.31 52.67 36.46
CA PRO A 537 6.69 52.00 37.60
C PRO A 537 5.99 50.65 37.28
N THR A 538 6.45 49.63 38.02
CA THR A 538 5.88 48.36 38.52
C THR A 538 4.36 48.03 38.32
N PRO A 539 3.96 46.74 38.14
CA PRO A 539 2.59 46.34 37.74
C PRO A 539 1.55 46.10 38.87
N MET A 540 0.31 45.76 38.47
CA MET A 540 -0.90 45.55 39.31
C MET A 540 -1.62 44.21 38.91
N PRO A 541 -2.43 43.54 39.80
CA PRO A 541 -2.63 42.09 39.72
C PRO A 541 -3.99 41.59 39.15
N THR A 542 -4.14 40.26 39.15
CA THR A 542 -5.24 39.38 38.68
C THR A 542 -6.56 39.49 39.45
N GLU A 543 -7.69 39.23 38.78
CA GLU A 543 -9.01 38.90 39.39
C GLU A 543 -9.68 37.65 38.77
N THR A 544 -10.81 37.24 39.34
CA THR A 544 -11.41 35.88 39.33
C THR A 544 -12.72 35.79 38.52
N PRO A 545 -13.06 34.65 37.87
CA PRO A 545 -14.33 34.49 37.14
C PRO A 545 -15.55 34.21 38.06
N VAL A 546 -16.76 34.50 37.55
CA VAL A 546 -18.09 34.30 38.21
C VAL A 546 -19.14 33.82 37.18
N ASP A 547 -20.25 33.24 37.65
CA ASP A 547 -21.14 32.27 36.97
C ASP A 547 -22.19 32.76 35.94
N THR A 548 -22.78 31.74 35.29
CA THR A 548 -23.83 31.70 34.25
C THR A 548 -25.23 32.16 34.70
N PRO A 549 -26.14 32.50 33.76
CA PRO A 549 -27.43 31.78 33.72
C PRO A 549 -27.97 31.43 32.29
N THR A 550 -28.96 30.54 32.23
CA THR A 550 -29.60 29.98 31.00
C THR A 550 -31.01 30.57 30.76
N PRO A 551 -31.53 30.62 29.51
CA PRO A 551 -32.89 30.08 29.27
C PRO A 551 -33.18 29.45 27.87
N THR A 552 -33.82 28.26 27.91
CA THR A 552 -34.97 27.72 27.14
C THR A 552 -35.37 28.23 25.72
N GLY A 553 -35.64 27.31 24.78
CA GLY A 553 -36.54 27.53 23.62
C GLY A 553 -36.52 26.44 22.52
N THR A 554 -37.69 26.08 21.94
CA THR A 554 -37.83 25.12 20.79
C THR A 554 -39.04 25.50 19.92
N PRO A 555 -38.97 25.34 18.58
CA PRO A 555 -40.06 24.66 17.86
C PRO A 555 -39.64 23.82 16.62
N THR A 556 -40.61 23.07 16.08
CA THR A 556 -40.54 22.15 14.92
C THR A 556 -40.88 22.82 13.57
N PRO A 557 -40.50 22.24 12.41
CA PRO A 557 -41.12 22.50 11.10
C PRO A 557 -41.90 21.30 10.51
N ASP A 558 -42.91 21.58 9.68
CA ASP A 558 -43.79 20.60 8.98
C ASP A 558 -43.67 20.70 7.42
N ASP A 559 -44.33 19.78 6.72
CA ASP A 559 -44.22 19.47 5.26
C ASP A 559 -45.18 20.24 4.32
N ALA A 560 -44.85 20.36 3.01
CA ALA A 560 -45.78 20.63 1.89
C ALA A 560 -45.17 20.49 0.46
N SER A 561 -45.94 19.89 -0.46
CA SER A 561 -45.74 19.86 -1.95
C SER A 561 -46.70 20.89 -2.66
N PRO A 562 -46.90 21.01 -4.02
CA PRO A 562 -47.09 19.95 -5.05
C PRO A 562 -46.65 20.28 -6.52
N THR A 563 -47.35 19.71 -7.52
CA THR A 563 -46.94 19.26 -8.90
C THR A 563 -47.58 20.09 -10.07
N PRO A 564 -47.11 20.02 -11.36
CA PRO A 564 -47.49 20.98 -12.45
C PRO A 564 -48.31 20.42 -13.65
N THR A 565 -48.48 21.21 -14.72
CA THR A 565 -49.33 21.02 -15.95
C THR A 565 -48.97 22.13 -16.99
N GLU A 566 -48.92 22.01 -18.35
CA GLU A 566 -48.93 20.89 -19.33
C GLU A 566 -48.40 21.32 -20.76
N THR A 567 -48.33 20.32 -21.68
CA THR A 567 -48.44 20.19 -23.17
C THR A 567 -49.04 21.40 -23.98
N PRO A 568 -48.76 21.67 -25.31
CA PRO A 568 -48.50 20.70 -26.41
C PRO A 568 -47.48 21.04 -27.55
N THR A 569 -47.37 20.11 -28.50
CA THR A 569 -46.59 20.02 -29.78
C THR A 569 -47.47 20.35 -31.03
N PRO A 570 -47.08 20.16 -32.34
CA PRO A 570 -45.76 19.99 -33.03
C PRO A 570 -45.58 20.88 -34.30
N ASP A 571 -44.48 20.74 -35.07
CA ASP A 571 -44.52 20.52 -36.56
C ASP A 571 -43.18 19.99 -37.15
N ASP A 572 -43.11 19.77 -38.48
CA ASP A 572 -42.01 19.13 -39.26
C ASP A 572 -40.78 20.03 -39.63
N GLY A 573 -39.70 19.57 -40.31
CA GLY A 573 -39.49 18.33 -41.08
C GLY A 573 -38.04 18.04 -41.56
N THR A 574 -37.88 17.26 -42.64
CA THR A 574 -36.65 16.52 -43.04
C THR A 574 -35.77 17.23 -44.09
N PRO A 575 -34.48 16.83 -44.29
CA PRO A 575 -34.14 15.92 -45.41
C PRO A 575 -32.98 14.90 -45.15
N THR A 576 -32.55 14.23 -46.22
CA THR A 576 -31.92 12.88 -46.31
C THR A 576 -30.39 12.93 -46.66
N PRO A 577 -29.55 11.90 -46.35
CA PRO A 577 -28.08 11.96 -46.49
C PRO A 577 -27.50 11.36 -47.81
N THR A 578 -26.17 11.28 -47.94
CA THR A 578 -25.46 10.74 -49.14
C THR A 578 -24.09 10.07 -48.84
N ASP A 579 -24.07 8.73 -48.98
CA ASP A 579 -23.10 7.83 -49.64
C ASP A 579 -21.57 7.75 -49.41
N THR A 580 -21.07 6.54 -49.70
CA THR A 580 -19.68 6.00 -49.63
C THR A 580 -19.03 5.94 -51.02
N PRO A 581 -17.73 5.62 -51.14
CA PRO A 581 -17.35 4.59 -52.12
C PRO A 581 -16.21 3.63 -51.69
N THR A 582 -16.09 2.49 -52.39
CA THR A 582 -14.95 1.54 -52.32
C THR A 582 -14.79 0.81 -53.67
N PRO A 583 -13.56 0.75 -54.23
CA PRO A 583 -13.06 -0.41 -55.02
C PRO A 583 -11.52 -0.63 -54.89
N ASP A 584 -10.87 -1.77 -55.19
CA ASP A 584 -11.27 -3.20 -55.26
C ASP A 584 -9.99 -4.10 -55.34
N ASP A 585 -10.16 -5.43 -55.42
CA ASP A 585 -9.32 -6.51 -56.04
C ASP A 585 -7.76 -6.44 -56.11
N GLY A 586 -7.10 -7.60 -55.89
CA GLY A 586 -5.73 -7.84 -56.37
C GLY A 586 -4.99 -9.08 -55.79
N THR A 587 -5.05 -10.25 -56.45
CA THR A 587 -4.23 -11.44 -56.10
C THR A 587 -3.46 -11.97 -57.33
N PRO A 588 -2.22 -12.47 -57.18
CA PRO A 588 -1.96 -13.86 -57.60
C PRO A 588 -0.89 -14.63 -56.77
N THR A 589 -0.90 -15.96 -56.90
CA THR A 589 0.15 -16.88 -56.42
C THR A 589 0.83 -17.57 -57.61
N PRO A 590 2.12 -17.93 -57.50
CA PRO A 590 2.49 -19.30 -57.91
C PRO A 590 3.54 -19.98 -57.02
N THR A 591 3.44 -21.32 -56.92
CA THR A 591 4.41 -22.21 -56.25
C THR A 591 5.36 -22.84 -57.29
N PRO A 592 6.61 -23.14 -56.92
CA PRO A 592 7.17 -24.46 -57.26
C PRO A 592 7.96 -25.12 -56.12
N THR A 593 8.20 -26.43 -56.27
CA THR A 593 8.84 -27.39 -55.32
C THR A 593 9.14 -28.67 -56.14
N PRO A 594 10.14 -29.53 -55.84
CA PRO A 594 11.13 -29.55 -54.75
C PRO A 594 12.61 -29.49 -55.21
N GLY A 595 13.54 -29.50 -54.26
CA GLY A 595 14.98 -29.75 -54.45
C GLY A 595 15.61 -30.23 -53.13
N ASP A 596 16.55 -31.18 -53.18
CA ASP A 596 17.00 -31.97 -52.04
C ASP A 596 18.34 -31.47 -51.41
N ALA A 597 18.77 -32.16 -50.34
CA ALA A 597 20.08 -32.17 -49.67
C ALA A 597 20.31 -31.33 -48.38
N SER A 598 20.42 -32.08 -47.28
CA SER A 598 21.13 -31.78 -46.01
C SER A 598 22.68 -31.67 -46.22
N PRO A 599 23.54 -31.32 -45.21
CA PRO A 599 23.32 -31.46 -43.77
C PRO A 599 23.72 -30.29 -42.83
N THR A 600 23.14 -30.31 -41.63
CA THR A 600 23.59 -29.60 -40.42
C THR A 600 24.83 -30.29 -39.81
N PRO A 601 25.81 -29.57 -39.24
CA PRO A 601 26.93 -30.18 -38.52
C PRO A 601 26.51 -30.68 -37.12
N THR A 602 26.29 -31.99 -36.98
CA THR A 602 26.17 -32.65 -35.67
C THR A 602 27.54 -32.91 -35.07
N VAL A 603 27.85 -32.33 -33.90
CA VAL A 603 29.06 -32.65 -33.15
C VAL A 603 28.82 -33.88 -32.27
N THR A 604 29.59 -34.94 -32.48
CA THR A 604 29.53 -36.19 -31.69
C THR A 604 30.85 -36.40 -30.94
N PRO A 605 30.86 -36.51 -29.60
CA PRO A 605 32.03 -36.98 -28.85
C PRO A 605 32.13 -38.51 -28.85
N THR A 606 33.35 -39.04 -28.95
CA THR A 606 33.67 -40.48 -29.00
C THR A 606 33.84 -41.06 -27.57
N PRO A 607 33.44 -42.32 -27.29
CA PRO A 607 33.54 -42.92 -25.95
C PRO A 607 34.90 -43.60 -25.63
N GLY A 608 35.19 -43.73 -24.33
CA GLY A 608 36.40 -44.32 -23.73
C GLY A 608 37.05 -43.34 -22.73
N GLU A 609 37.58 -43.73 -21.56
CA GLU A 609 37.75 -45.04 -20.93
C GLU A 609 37.45 -44.93 -19.40
N ALA A 610 37.75 -45.94 -18.55
CA ALA A 610 37.03 -46.17 -17.30
C ALA A 610 37.77 -45.95 -15.95
N THR A 611 36.97 -45.75 -14.88
CA THR A 611 37.26 -45.97 -13.43
C THR A 611 38.30 -45.07 -12.72
N PRO A 612 38.31 -44.99 -11.35
CA PRO A 612 37.41 -45.62 -10.36
C PRO A 612 36.72 -44.66 -9.36
N THR A 613 35.75 -45.21 -8.62
CA THR A 613 35.03 -44.59 -7.48
C THR A 613 35.85 -44.64 -6.17
N PRO A 614 35.79 -43.59 -5.31
CA PRO A 614 36.16 -43.70 -3.91
C PRO A 614 34.95 -44.10 -3.03
N THR A 615 35.08 -45.20 -2.29
CA THR A 615 34.16 -45.61 -1.20
C THR A 615 34.77 -45.15 0.14
N PRO A 616 33.98 -44.69 1.14
CA PRO A 616 34.51 -44.28 2.44
C PRO A 616 35.13 -45.44 3.23
N THR A 617 35.98 -45.13 4.21
CA THR A 617 36.56 -46.12 5.14
C THR A 617 36.91 -45.45 6.46
N ASP A 618 36.45 -46.04 7.57
CA ASP A 618 36.71 -45.59 8.94
C ASP A 618 38.14 -45.91 9.42
N THR A 619 38.68 -45.12 10.35
CA THR A 619 39.76 -45.52 11.30
C THR A 619 39.81 -44.50 12.47
N PRO A 620 40.44 -44.80 13.64
CA PRO A 620 39.62 -45.06 14.81
C PRO A 620 39.95 -44.22 16.06
N THR A 621 39.11 -44.36 17.09
CA THR A 621 39.27 -43.77 18.44
C THR A 621 40.28 -44.54 19.31
N PRO A 622 41.01 -43.84 20.18
CA PRO A 622 41.47 -44.37 21.47
C PRO A 622 40.76 -43.71 22.66
N GLY A 623 40.36 -44.50 23.68
CA GLY A 623 40.00 -44.00 25.01
C GLY A 623 41.23 -43.73 25.88
N GLU A 624 41.13 -43.48 27.19
CA GLU A 624 39.98 -43.46 28.12
C GLU A 624 40.40 -42.73 29.43
N ALA A 625 39.54 -41.91 30.04
CA ALA A 625 39.71 -41.43 31.43
C ALA A 625 38.41 -40.81 32.01
N THR A 626 37.99 -41.26 33.20
CA THR A 626 36.82 -40.80 34.01
C THR A 626 37.03 -41.41 35.42
N PRO A 627 36.84 -40.71 36.57
CA PRO A 627 35.59 -40.08 37.06
C PRO A 627 35.81 -38.65 37.62
N THR A 628 34.88 -37.92 38.28
CA THR A 628 33.74 -38.26 39.17
C THR A 628 32.71 -37.09 39.17
N PRO A 629 31.43 -37.26 39.59
CA PRO A 629 30.33 -36.35 39.21
C PRO A 629 29.95 -35.28 40.23
N THR A 630 29.07 -34.36 39.81
CA THR A 630 28.31 -33.41 40.64
C THR A 630 26.80 -33.67 40.49
N GLU A 631 26.01 -33.37 41.52
CA GLU A 631 24.64 -33.87 41.72
C GLU A 631 23.54 -33.21 40.87
N THR A 632 22.38 -33.86 40.79
CA THR A 632 21.14 -33.35 40.17
C THR A 632 19.99 -33.37 41.21
N PRO A 633 19.19 -32.29 41.36
CA PRO A 633 18.08 -32.27 42.32
C PRO A 633 16.85 -33.08 41.81
N PRO A 634 16.02 -33.64 42.71
CA PRO A 634 15.02 -34.65 42.36
C PRO A 634 13.65 -34.11 41.90
N THR A 635 13.02 -34.85 40.99
CA THR A 635 11.61 -34.69 40.56
C THR A 635 10.62 -35.33 41.54
N LEU A 636 9.46 -34.71 41.77
CA LEU A 636 8.37 -35.27 42.60
C LEU A 636 7.32 -36.04 41.77
N PRO A 637 6.77 -37.17 42.28
CA PRO A 637 5.77 -37.99 41.60
C PRO A 637 4.29 -37.54 41.84
N PRO A 638 3.33 -37.99 41.02
CA PRO A 638 1.94 -37.53 41.05
C PRO A 638 1.08 -38.17 42.17
N ARG A 639 -0.09 -37.56 42.45
CA ARG A 639 -1.16 -38.14 43.28
C ARG A 639 -2.42 -38.44 42.47
N GLN A 640 -3.13 -39.50 42.84
CA GLN A 640 -4.40 -39.94 42.23
C GLN A 640 -5.62 -39.59 43.11
N PHE A 641 -6.81 -39.79 42.53
CA PHE A 641 -8.15 -39.45 43.06
C PHE A 641 -8.59 -40.30 44.28
N LEU A 642 -9.57 -39.76 45.03
CA LEU A 642 -10.78 -40.46 45.53
C LEU A 642 -11.88 -39.39 45.83
N PRO A 643 -13.19 -39.74 45.96
CA PRO A 643 -14.29 -38.78 45.73
C PRO A 643 -15.24 -38.51 46.93
N LEU A 644 -16.31 -37.74 46.64
CA LEU A 644 -17.56 -37.53 47.39
C LEU A 644 -17.53 -36.65 48.65
N ILE A 645 -18.41 -35.63 48.66
CA ILE A 645 -19.54 -35.52 49.60
C ILE A 645 -20.58 -34.54 49.01
N VAL A 646 -21.86 -34.82 49.27
CA VAL A 646 -23.01 -33.96 48.91
C VAL A 646 -23.53 -33.29 50.19
N TRP A 647 -23.93 -32.02 50.11
CA TRP A 647 -24.86 -31.42 51.06
C TRP A 647 -25.88 -30.52 50.36
N GLN A 648 -27.08 -30.48 50.91
CA GLN A 648 -28.28 -29.90 50.29
C GLN A 648 -29.13 -29.20 51.35
N MET A 649 -29.21 -27.86 51.30
CA MET A 649 -30.31 -27.02 51.80
C MET A 649 -30.32 -25.75 50.92
N ALA A 650 -31.42 -25.20 50.39
CA ALA A 650 -32.81 -25.06 50.86
C ALA A 650 -33.05 -23.80 51.72
N ALA A 651 -32.98 -22.64 51.06
CA ALA A 651 -33.69 -21.39 51.37
C ALA A 651 -33.82 -20.58 50.07
#